data_AF-A0A973LSY6-F1
#
_entry.id   AF-A0A973LSY6-F1
#
_cell.length_a   1.000
_cell.length_b   1.000
_cell.length_c   1.000
_cell.angle_alpha   90.00
_cell.angle_beta   90.00
_cell.angle_gamma   90.00
#
_symmetry.space_group_name_H-M   'P 1'
#
loop_
_entity.id
_entity.type
_entity.pdbx_description
1 polymer ?
#
loop_
_entity_poly.entity_id
_entity_poly.type
_entity_poly.pdbx_seq_one_letter_code
_entity_poly.pdbx_strand_id
1 'polypeptide(L)'
;MGVLDGLLSPLAQRLLHLITGSVNDPSYWPHASLLSVRLGSDEHAGPRLSAAARELVGFMLPEDKAGWYGRFAPLVAAKLAGMDAEVRARLAQASGPIAVAEMDVLLGWDVELRALFAEAVREHRPGMAEWLGGLPGYEHFARTALETARDRVAAIHAGDIPYKAEKAFDDTEKSALGRAVRLALFRDEPWLPQLLDELVRGIAVAPTKAKTLPSQGLLFEIARAVEEHPTPEAISALRTARRITRHGGVPMQLDRKFKRMEPALADRLEVAFRIPDGQVRQTFGEHTAVISTDGGVELSWWHGGKKLKSVPAAVKREHPDEVKRLRELAKLTLQQQATLGRALEAGYTGTTAPYRQLEGHPVAERLIWEFEVSPGVWRGELGMNVPDLPVRLWHPARASVDEVRTWREAVQGKELRQPFKQAFREIYLLTPAEEAAGDRSGRFEGHVVHYRRLRALFKDRGWQSKFQGHWEDDGDAHRVMAGGQWRATLEHDLCDEHHAEIGRARFQRMTGGRWHDAPLTEVPALVFSEAMRDIDLFVAVASITTDPQWTGQGPDRLRDHWETGSFAALPPSAEVRRDALSRLIGRTAIADRCTLTDRYLVVRGDLRTYKIHLGSANILMEPNDAYLCIVSARSAHAGLFLPFEEDGRLALILSKAFLLANDTAITDPSITRQLQT
;
A
#
# COMPACT_ATOMS: atom_id res chain seq x y z
N MET A 1 -31.23 -34.71 1.10
CA MET A 1 -31.30 -36.17 0.85
C MET A 1 -32.57 -36.58 0.10
N GLY A 2 -33.78 -36.07 0.38
CA GLY A 2 -35.01 -36.62 -0.22
C GLY A 2 -35.36 -36.30 -1.70
N VAL A 3 -34.51 -35.63 -2.49
CA VAL A 3 -34.84 -35.24 -3.90
C VAL A 3 -34.15 -36.13 -4.95
N LEU A 4 -33.10 -36.88 -4.56
CA LEU A 4 -32.33 -37.75 -5.48
C LEU A 4 -32.67 -39.25 -5.31
N ASP A 5 -33.47 -39.59 -4.29
CA ASP A 5 -33.88 -40.97 -4.01
C ASP A 5 -34.71 -41.54 -5.17
N GLY A 6 -34.21 -42.61 -5.78
CA GLY A 6 -34.82 -43.28 -6.94
C GLY A 6 -34.31 -42.83 -8.32
N LEU A 7 -33.48 -41.78 -8.41
CA LEU A 7 -32.91 -41.29 -9.68
C LEU A 7 -31.45 -41.69 -9.91
N LEU A 8 -30.71 -41.92 -8.83
CA LEU A 8 -29.30 -42.33 -8.84
C LEU A 8 -29.08 -43.44 -7.81
N SER A 9 -28.18 -44.38 -8.10
CA SER A 9 -27.70 -45.36 -7.12
C SER A 9 -27.05 -44.67 -5.91
N PRO A 10 -27.07 -45.29 -4.71
CA PRO A 10 -26.47 -44.68 -3.52
C PRO A 10 -25.00 -44.28 -3.70
N LEU A 11 -24.26 -45.05 -4.51
CA LEU A 11 -22.87 -44.74 -4.83
C LEU A 11 -22.75 -43.55 -5.80
N ALA A 12 -23.63 -43.45 -6.82
CA ALA A 12 -23.66 -42.30 -7.72
C ALA A 12 -24.12 -41.02 -7.02
N GLN A 13 -25.08 -41.09 -6.09
CA GLN A 13 -25.47 -39.97 -5.24
C GLN A 13 -24.30 -39.50 -4.36
N ARG A 14 -23.58 -40.43 -3.73
CA ARG A 14 -22.40 -40.11 -2.93
C ARG A 14 -21.31 -39.45 -3.77
N LEU A 15 -21.04 -39.98 -4.98
CA LEU A 15 -20.10 -39.37 -5.92
C LEU A 15 -20.52 -37.96 -6.34
N LEU A 16 -21.81 -37.76 -6.64
CA LEU A 16 -22.34 -36.43 -6.95
C LEU A 16 -22.10 -35.45 -5.79
N HIS A 17 -22.36 -35.86 -4.56
CA HIS A 17 -22.14 -35.04 -3.38
C HIS A 17 -20.67 -34.66 -3.17
N LEU A 18 -19.75 -35.59 -3.42
CA LEU A 18 -18.31 -35.35 -3.36
C LEU A 18 -17.86 -34.37 -4.45
N ILE A 19 -18.22 -34.63 -5.71
CA ILE A 19 -17.80 -33.81 -6.86
C ILE A 19 -18.38 -32.38 -6.77
N THR A 20 -19.61 -32.23 -6.26
CA THR A 20 -20.26 -30.92 -6.12
C THR A 20 -19.93 -30.21 -4.81
N GLY A 21 -19.16 -30.86 -3.92
CA GLY A 21 -18.80 -30.34 -2.60
C GLY A 21 -20.00 -29.93 -1.75
N SER A 22 -21.11 -30.67 -1.84
CA SER A 22 -22.32 -30.47 -1.02
C SER A 22 -22.26 -31.23 0.31
N VAL A 23 -21.11 -31.84 0.60
CA VAL A 23 -20.80 -32.47 1.89
C VAL A 23 -20.22 -31.40 2.81
N ASN A 24 -20.84 -31.16 3.96
CA ASN A 24 -20.31 -30.24 4.97
C ASN A 24 -18.96 -30.78 5.51
N ASP A 25 -17.86 -30.17 5.09
CA ASP A 25 -16.54 -30.36 5.68
C ASP A 25 -15.78 -29.03 5.73
N PRO A 26 -15.43 -28.52 6.91
CA PRO A 26 -14.72 -27.25 7.06
C PRO A 26 -13.20 -27.33 6.86
N SER A 27 -12.64 -28.46 6.39
CA SER A 27 -11.20 -28.68 6.40
C SER A 27 -10.55 -28.98 5.04
N TYR A 28 -9.47 -28.22 4.78
CA TYR A 28 -8.39 -28.37 3.79
C TYR A 28 -8.42 -27.58 2.45
N TRP A 29 -7.36 -26.77 2.31
CA TRP A 29 -6.67 -26.29 1.11
C TRP A 29 -5.17 -26.34 1.45
N PRO A 30 -4.23 -26.79 0.59
CA PRO A 30 -4.33 -27.73 -0.52
C PRO A 30 -3.29 -28.88 -0.43
N HIS A 31 -3.75 -30.13 -0.39
CA HIS A 31 -2.93 -31.29 -0.81
C HIS A 31 -3.77 -32.42 -1.45
N ALA A 32 -5.06 -32.55 -1.13
CA ALA A 32 -5.93 -33.62 -1.65
C ALA A 32 -7.39 -33.15 -1.82
N SER A 33 -8.10 -33.69 -2.83
CA SER A 33 -9.53 -33.39 -3.08
C SER A 33 -10.47 -34.10 -2.10
N LEU A 34 -11.70 -33.59 -1.91
CA LEU A 34 -12.72 -34.31 -1.10
C LEU A 34 -12.99 -35.71 -1.65
N LEU A 35 -12.91 -35.86 -2.98
CA LEU A 35 -13.04 -37.12 -3.68
C LEU A 35 -11.94 -38.11 -3.24
N SER A 36 -10.68 -37.68 -3.23
CA SER A 36 -9.52 -38.52 -2.83
C SER A 36 -9.56 -38.88 -1.34
N VAL A 37 -9.82 -37.89 -0.48
CA VAL A 37 -9.81 -38.07 0.98
C VAL A 37 -10.88 -39.05 1.43
N ARG A 38 -12.08 -39.01 0.82
CA ARG A 38 -13.24 -39.77 1.29
C ARG A 38 -13.48 -41.10 0.56
N LEU A 39 -12.75 -41.38 -0.50
CA LEU A 39 -12.81 -42.68 -1.20
C LEU A 39 -11.80 -43.69 -0.66
N GLY A 40 -10.67 -43.26 -0.08
CA GLY A 40 -9.63 -44.17 0.44
C GLY A 40 -8.94 -44.99 -0.67
N SER A 41 -7.75 -45.52 -0.38
CA SER A 41 -6.91 -46.30 -1.31
C SER A 41 -7.41 -47.74 -1.51
N ASP A 42 -8.68 -47.95 -1.88
CA ASP A 42 -9.25 -49.30 -2.04
C ASP A 42 -9.18 -49.76 -3.51
N GLU A 43 -8.26 -50.68 -3.82
CA GLU A 43 -7.96 -51.17 -5.18
C GLU A 43 -9.15 -51.92 -5.83
N HIS A 44 -10.13 -52.41 -5.05
CA HIS A 44 -11.32 -53.10 -5.59
C HIS A 44 -12.48 -52.13 -5.91
N ALA A 45 -12.33 -50.83 -5.65
CA ALA A 45 -13.36 -49.82 -5.88
C ALA A 45 -13.51 -49.41 -7.36
N GLY A 46 -12.48 -49.62 -8.20
CA GLY A 46 -12.41 -49.12 -9.57
C GLY A 46 -13.63 -49.45 -10.46
N PRO A 47 -14.03 -50.73 -10.62
CA PRO A 47 -15.16 -51.11 -11.47
C PRO A 47 -16.51 -50.61 -10.96
N ARG A 48 -16.72 -50.59 -9.63
CA ARG A 48 -17.97 -50.11 -8.99
C ARG A 48 -18.09 -48.59 -9.09
N LEU A 49 -16.98 -47.87 -8.90
CA LEU A 49 -16.92 -46.42 -9.09
C LEU A 49 -17.12 -46.04 -10.55
N SER A 50 -16.59 -46.82 -11.50
CA SER A 50 -16.77 -46.57 -12.93
C SER A 50 -18.24 -46.70 -13.36
N ALA A 51 -18.96 -47.72 -12.87
CA ALA A 51 -20.39 -47.88 -13.16
C ALA A 51 -21.23 -46.72 -12.59
N ALA A 52 -21.00 -46.35 -11.33
CA ALA A 52 -21.67 -45.21 -10.70
C ALA A 52 -21.31 -43.87 -11.36
N ALA A 53 -20.08 -43.73 -11.86
CA ALA A 53 -19.66 -42.55 -12.60
C ALA A 53 -20.33 -42.46 -13.99
N ARG A 54 -20.51 -43.58 -14.70
CA ARG A 54 -21.27 -43.60 -15.98
C ARG A 54 -22.73 -43.20 -15.78
N GLU A 55 -23.35 -43.74 -14.74
CA GLU A 55 -24.71 -43.36 -14.33
C GLU A 55 -24.78 -41.85 -14.06
N LEU A 56 -23.80 -41.33 -13.33
CA LEU A 56 -23.73 -39.91 -13.01
C LEU A 56 -23.51 -39.03 -14.24
N VAL A 57 -22.64 -39.44 -15.17
CA VAL A 57 -22.42 -38.76 -16.45
C VAL A 57 -23.73 -38.69 -17.25
N GLY A 58 -24.45 -39.81 -17.37
CA GLY A 58 -25.77 -39.85 -18.02
C GLY A 58 -26.83 -38.97 -17.33
N PHE A 59 -26.71 -38.78 -16.02
CA PHE A 59 -27.60 -37.91 -15.25
C PHE A 59 -27.27 -36.41 -15.40
N MET A 60 -25.99 -36.05 -15.53
CA MET A 60 -25.54 -34.64 -15.60
C MET A 60 -25.51 -34.05 -17.01
N LEU A 61 -25.32 -34.86 -18.06
CA LEU A 61 -25.20 -34.42 -19.46
C LEU A 61 -26.47 -33.87 -20.16
N PRO A 62 -27.72 -34.24 -19.77
CA PRO A 62 -28.93 -33.68 -20.36
C PRO A 62 -28.98 -32.14 -20.31
N GLU A 63 -29.57 -31.49 -21.33
CA GLU A 63 -29.55 -30.02 -21.49
C GLU A 63 -30.15 -29.25 -20.32
N ASP A 64 -31.19 -29.80 -19.70
CA ASP A 64 -31.89 -29.21 -18.55
C ASP A 64 -31.05 -29.25 -17.26
N LYS A 65 -30.08 -30.17 -17.18
CA LYS A 65 -29.28 -30.42 -15.97
C LYS A 65 -27.82 -29.98 -16.07
N ALA A 66 -27.27 -29.87 -17.28
CA ALA A 66 -25.87 -29.50 -17.49
C ALA A 66 -25.51 -28.13 -16.84
N GLY A 67 -26.45 -27.19 -16.81
CA GLY A 67 -26.27 -25.88 -16.16
C GLY A 67 -26.22 -25.95 -14.63
N TRP A 68 -26.88 -26.93 -14.00
CA TRP A 68 -26.97 -27.05 -12.54
C TRP A 68 -25.67 -27.55 -11.91
N TYR A 69 -24.94 -28.39 -12.64
CA TYR A 69 -23.69 -29.00 -12.16
C TYR A 69 -22.44 -28.29 -12.70
N GLY A 70 -22.63 -27.30 -13.58
CA GLY A 70 -21.54 -26.61 -14.26
C GLY A 70 -20.76 -27.53 -15.20
N ARG A 71 -19.71 -26.98 -15.83
CA ARG A 71 -18.92 -27.71 -16.85
C ARG A 71 -17.85 -28.64 -16.29
N PHE A 72 -17.43 -28.44 -15.03
CA PHE A 72 -16.29 -29.16 -14.46
C PHE A 72 -16.69 -30.46 -13.75
N ALA A 73 -17.85 -30.51 -13.09
CA ALA A 73 -18.32 -31.74 -12.43
C ALA A 73 -18.48 -32.92 -13.43
N PRO A 74 -19.06 -32.74 -14.63
CA PRO A 74 -19.07 -33.79 -15.65
C PRO A 74 -17.68 -34.27 -16.08
N LEU A 75 -16.67 -33.39 -16.14
CA LEU A 75 -15.30 -33.76 -16.51
C LEU A 75 -14.60 -34.62 -15.45
N VAL A 76 -14.93 -34.41 -14.17
CA VAL A 76 -14.45 -35.27 -13.07
C VAL A 76 -15.08 -36.66 -13.19
N ALA A 77 -16.41 -36.72 -13.36
CA ALA A 77 -17.12 -37.98 -13.52
C ALA A 77 -16.70 -38.73 -14.80
N ALA A 78 -16.42 -38.00 -15.90
CA ALA A 78 -15.95 -38.57 -17.16
C ALA A 78 -14.67 -39.39 -16.99
N LYS A 79 -13.72 -38.90 -16.18
CA LYS A 79 -12.44 -39.59 -15.94
C LYS A 79 -12.66 -40.95 -15.26
N LEU A 80 -13.53 -40.99 -14.25
CA LEU A 80 -13.90 -42.22 -13.54
C LEU A 80 -14.69 -43.19 -14.44
N ALA A 81 -15.52 -42.65 -15.33
CA ALA A 81 -16.37 -43.40 -16.23
C ALA A 81 -15.64 -43.94 -17.48
N GLY A 82 -14.51 -43.34 -17.85
CA GLY A 82 -13.83 -43.55 -19.14
C GLY A 82 -14.58 -42.90 -20.31
N MET A 83 -15.28 -41.79 -20.08
CA MET A 83 -16.20 -41.14 -21.05
C MET A 83 -15.72 -39.75 -21.49
N ASP A 84 -14.41 -39.48 -21.42
CA ASP A 84 -13.83 -38.17 -21.72
C ASP A 84 -14.24 -37.62 -23.09
N ALA A 85 -14.21 -38.45 -24.14
CA ALA A 85 -14.57 -38.03 -25.50
C ALA A 85 -16.05 -37.63 -25.64
N GLU A 86 -16.95 -38.38 -25.02
CA GLU A 86 -18.39 -38.13 -25.08
C GLU A 86 -18.78 -36.86 -24.32
N VAL A 87 -18.27 -36.72 -23.08
CA VAL A 87 -18.50 -35.55 -22.25
C VAL A 87 -17.91 -34.30 -22.91
N ARG A 88 -16.69 -34.40 -23.46
CA ARG A 88 -16.07 -33.30 -24.23
C ARG A 88 -16.94 -32.88 -25.41
N ALA A 89 -17.34 -33.82 -26.26
CA ALA A 89 -18.14 -33.54 -27.46
C ALA A 89 -19.45 -32.85 -27.11
N ARG A 90 -20.11 -33.29 -26.04
CA ARG A 90 -21.37 -32.74 -25.57
C ARG A 90 -21.21 -31.33 -25.00
N LEU A 91 -20.24 -31.11 -24.10
CA LEU A 91 -20.01 -29.79 -23.50
C LEU A 91 -19.51 -28.75 -24.53
N ALA A 92 -18.78 -29.20 -25.57
CA ALA A 92 -18.34 -28.34 -26.66
C ALA A 92 -19.49 -27.80 -27.53
N GLN A 93 -20.65 -28.45 -27.56
CA GLN A 93 -21.82 -27.92 -28.27
C GLN A 93 -22.39 -26.65 -27.62
N ALA A 94 -22.15 -26.47 -26.32
CA ALA A 94 -22.67 -25.35 -25.52
C ALA A 94 -21.60 -24.34 -25.10
N SER A 95 -20.35 -24.52 -25.55
CA SER A 95 -19.21 -23.72 -25.12
C SER A 95 -18.39 -23.22 -26.32
N GLY A 96 -17.93 -21.98 -26.27
CA GLY A 96 -17.03 -21.42 -27.25
C GLY A 96 -15.64 -22.05 -27.21
N PRO A 97 -14.85 -21.91 -28.28
CA PRO A 97 -13.61 -22.66 -28.45
C PRO A 97 -12.54 -22.35 -27.39
N ILE A 98 -12.55 -21.16 -26.77
CA ILE A 98 -11.62 -20.86 -25.66
C ILE A 98 -11.97 -21.68 -24.42
N ALA A 99 -13.26 -21.84 -24.11
CA ALA A 99 -13.70 -22.67 -22.99
C ALA A 99 -13.45 -24.15 -23.27
N VAL A 100 -13.65 -24.61 -24.51
CA VAL A 100 -13.31 -25.99 -24.91
C VAL A 100 -11.81 -26.24 -24.78
N ALA A 101 -10.94 -25.29 -25.15
CA ALA A 101 -9.51 -25.41 -24.97
C ALA A 101 -9.12 -25.53 -23.48
N GLU A 102 -9.81 -24.83 -22.57
CA GLU A 102 -9.61 -25.00 -21.13
C GLU A 102 -9.99 -26.43 -20.69
N MET A 103 -11.11 -26.94 -21.17
CA MET A 103 -11.54 -28.30 -20.89
C MET A 103 -10.50 -29.32 -21.39
N ASP A 104 -9.88 -29.09 -22.55
CA ASP A 104 -8.86 -29.97 -23.10
C ASP A 104 -7.61 -30.05 -22.22
N VAL A 105 -7.24 -28.96 -21.56
CA VAL A 105 -6.18 -28.98 -20.52
C VAL A 105 -6.58 -29.91 -19.37
N LEU A 106 -7.80 -29.74 -18.85
CA LEU A 106 -8.32 -30.58 -17.76
C LEU A 106 -8.44 -32.05 -18.15
N LEU A 107 -8.78 -32.33 -19.41
CA LEU A 107 -8.86 -33.70 -19.93
C LEU A 107 -7.50 -34.39 -19.94
N GLY A 108 -6.40 -33.63 -20.01
CA GLY A 108 -5.04 -34.13 -19.82
C GLY A 108 -4.70 -34.52 -18.38
N TRP A 109 -5.48 -34.07 -17.40
CA TRP A 109 -5.22 -34.33 -15.98
C TRP A 109 -5.87 -35.62 -15.46
N ASP A 110 -5.37 -36.10 -14.33
CA ASP A 110 -5.99 -37.17 -13.56
C ASP A 110 -7.29 -36.71 -12.88
N VAL A 111 -8.00 -37.66 -12.25
CA VAL A 111 -9.28 -37.37 -11.60
C VAL A 111 -9.15 -36.41 -10.41
N GLU A 112 -8.02 -36.49 -9.70
CA GLU A 112 -7.79 -35.70 -8.50
C GLU A 112 -7.59 -34.23 -8.84
N LEU A 113 -6.73 -33.92 -9.81
CA LEU A 113 -6.51 -32.56 -10.29
C LEU A 113 -7.77 -31.96 -10.90
N ARG A 114 -8.56 -32.74 -11.65
CA ARG A 114 -9.86 -32.28 -12.16
C ARG A 114 -10.83 -31.94 -11.02
N ALA A 115 -10.88 -32.77 -9.98
CA ALA A 115 -11.73 -32.54 -8.82
C ALA A 115 -11.31 -31.29 -8.03
N LEU A 116 -10.02 -31.15 -7.75
CA LEU A 116 -9.45 -29.95 -7.12
C LEU A 116 -9.79 -28.68 -7.92
N PHE A 117 -9.68 -28.74 -9.24
CA PHE A 117 -10.04 -27.60 -10.10
C PHE A 117 -11.53 -27.26 -10.04
N ALA A 118 -12.40 -28.27 -10.11
CA ALA A 118 -13.84 -28.08 -9.99
C ALA A 118 -14.23 -27.45 -8.64
N GLU A 119 -13.61 -27.91 -7.55
CA GLU A 119 -13.79 -27.36 -6.21
C GLU A 119 -13.29 -25.90 -6.11
N ALA A 120 -12.07 -25.64 -6.58
CA ALA A 120 -11.45 -24.31 -6.54
C ALA A 120 -12.25 -23.26 -7.31
N VAL A 121 -12.74 -23.59 -8.51
CA VAL A 121 -13.55 -22.68 -9.32
C VAL A 121 -14.89 -22.37 -8.66
N ARG A 122 -15.52 -23.36 -8.01
CA ARG A 122 -16.83 -23.21 -7.38
C ARG A 122 -16.80 -22.28 -6.18
N GLU A 123 -15.76 -22.37 -5.36
CA GLU A 123 -15.69 -21.66 -4.08
C GLU A 123 -15.01 -20.29 -4.15
N HIS A 124 -14.37 -19.96 -5.28
CA HIS A 124 -13.72 -18.66 -5.54
C HIS A 124 -12.79 -18.24 -4.39
N ARG A 125 -11.91 -19.15 -3.96
CA ARG A 125 -11.03 -18.95 -2.79
C ARG A 125 -9.80 -18.06 -3.11
N PRO A 126 -9.27 -17.30 -2.13
CA PRO A 126 -7.98 -16.60 -2.26
C PRO A 126 -6.83 -17.56 -2.62
N GLY A 127 -5.84 -17.09 -3.37
CA GLY A 127 -4.67 -17.90 -3.77
C GLY A 127 -4.88 -18.78 -5.02
N MET A 128 -6.05 -18.69 -5.67
CA MET A 128 -6.35 -19.47 -6.88
C MET A 128 -5.35 -19.20 -8.03
N ALA A 129 -4.93 -17.96 -8.24
CA ALA A 129 -3.99 -17.61 -9.31
C ALA A 129 -2.62 -18.26 -9.10
N GLU A 130 -2.12 -18.30 -7.87
CA GLU A 130 -0.88 -18.98 -7.49
C GLU A 130 -0.98 -20.48 -7.77
N TRP A 131 -2.07 -21.10 -7.32
CA TRP A 131 -2.32 -22.53 -7.52
C TRP A 131 -2.41 -22.90 -9.01
N LEU A 132 -3.15 -22.13 -9.81
CA LEU A 132 -3.25 -22.33 -11.26
C LEU A 132 -1.88 -22.28 -11.96
N GLY A 133 -0.97 -21.43 -11.48
CA GLY A 133 0.38 -21.32 -12.03
C GLY A 133 1.25 -22.56 -11.80
N GLY A 134 0.91 -23.40 -10.82
CA GLY A 134 1.56 -24.68 -10.57
C GLY A 134 0.98 -25.85 -11.36
N LEU A 135 -0.14 -25.66 -12.08
CA LEU A 135 -0.84 -26.76 -12.75
C LEU A 135 -0.27 -27.07 -14.15
N PRO A 136 -0.13 -28.35 -14.52
CA PRO A 136 0.40 -28.74 -15.82
C PRO A 136 -0.38 -28.13 -16.99
N GLY A 137 0.31 -27.35 -17.82
CA GLY A 137 -0.23 -26.80 -19.07
C GLY A 137 -1.15 -25.58 -18.93
N TYR A 138 -1.52 -25.17 -17.72
CA TYR A 138 -2.47 -24.06 -17.54
C TYR A 138 -1.86 -22.69 -17.87
N GLU A 139 -0.57 -22.48 -17.62
CA GLU A 139 0.16 -21.26 -18.02
C GLU A 139 0.15 -21.07 -19.55
N HIS A 140 0.46 -22.13 -20.29
CA HIS A 140 0.43 -22.11 -21.76
C HIS A 140 -0.97 -21.86 -22.30
N PHE A 141 -1.99 -22.48 -21.69
CA PHE A 141 -3.39 -22.21 -22.02
C PHE A 141 -3.75 -20.74 -21.77
N ALA A 142 -3.38 -20.17 -20.62
CA ALA A 142 -3.72 -18.81 -20.27
C ALA A 142 -3.21 -17.81 -21.31
N ARG A 143 -1.96 -17.97 -21.75
CA ARG A 143 -1.39 -17.16 -22.84
C ARG A 143 -2.16 -17.33 -24.15
N THR A 144 -2.32 -18.58 -24.60
CA THR A 144 -2.95 -18.90 -25.89
C THR A 144 -4.42 -18.43 -25.93
N ALA A 145 -5.15 -18.56 -24.82
CA ALA A 145 -6.52 -18.11 -24.68
C ALA A 145 -6.64 -16.58 -24.84
N LEU A 146 -5.72 -15.83 -24.25
CA LEU A 146 -5.69 -14.37 -24.33
C LEU A 146 -5.28 -13.88 -25.72
N GLU A 147 -4.31 -14.53 -26.36
CA GLU A 147 -3.93 -14.27 -27.75
C GLU A 147 -5.12 -14.53 -28.69
N THR A 148 -5.81 -15.67 -28.52
CA THR A 148 -7.02 -16.02 -29.28
C THR A 148 -8.14 -15.01 -29.08
N ALA A 149 -8.34 -14.52 -27.85
CA ALA A 149 -9.35 -13.51 -27.56
C ALA A 149 -9.02 -12.16 -28.23
N ARG A 150 -7.76 -11.72 -28.17
CA ARG A 150 -7.30 -10.51 -28.87
C ARG A 150 -7.55 -10.64 -30.37
N ASP A 151 -7.14 -11.75 -30.98
CA ASP A 151 -7.25 -11.96 -32.42
C ASP A 151 -8.71 -12.02 -32.89
N ARG A 152 -9.58 -12.65 -32.11
CA ARG A 152 -11.03 -12.65 -32.38
C ARG A 152 -11.60 -11.24 -32.37
N VAL A 153 -11.23 -10.43 -31.37
CA VAL A 153 -11.71 -9.04 -31.26
C VAL A 153 -11.16 -8.20 -32.41
N ALA A 154 -9.90 -8.39 -32.81
CA ALA A 154 -9.34 -7.75 -33.99
C ALA A 154 -10.12 -8.13 -35.26
N ALA A 155 -10.47 -9.40 -35.45
CA ALA A 155 -11.28 -9.87 -36.58
C ALA A 155 -12.71 -9.29 -36.58
N ILE A 156 -13.31 -9.06 -35.41
CA ILE A 156 -14.59 -8.33 -35.29
C ILE A 156 -14.45 -6.88 -35.78
N HIS A 157 -13.34 -6.22 -35.44
CA HIS A 157 -13.07 -4.84 -35.87
C HIS A 157 -12.69 -4.73 -37.34
N ALA A 158 -12.02 -5.75 -37.89
CA ALA A 158 -11.72 -5.85 -39.31
C ALA A 158 -12.96 -6.16 -40.17
N GLY A 159 -14.04 -6.67 -39.56
CA GLY A 159 -15.26 -7.05 -40.24
C GLY A 159 -15.29 -8.52 -40.71
N ASP A 160 -14.24 -9.28 -40.42
CA ASP A 160 -14.15 -10.72 -40.74
C ASP A 160 -15.13 -11.54 -39.89
N ILE A 161 -15.39 -11.11 -38.66
CA ILE A 161 -16.42 -11.68 -37.78
C ILE A 161 -17.55 -10.67 -37.61
N PRO A 162 -18.81 -11.03 -37.91
CA PRO A 162 -19.94 -10.13 -37.75
C PRO A 162 -20.10 -9.62 -36.31
N TYR A 163 -20.12 -8.29 -36.16
CA TYR A 163 -20.34 -7.66 -34.86
C TYR A 163 -21.75 -7.94 -34.33
N LYS A 164 -21.83 -8.50 -33.12
CA LYS A 164 -23.05 -8.62 -32.32
C LYS A 164 -22.76 -8.11 -30.91
N ALA A 165 -23.60 -7.19 -30.42
CA ALA A 165 -23.43 -6.59 -29.11
C ALA A 165 -23.40 -7.66 -28.01
N GLU A 166 -22.39 -7.61 -27.13
CA GLU A 166 -22.15 -8.54 -26.02
C GLU A 166 -21.87 -10.00 -26.41
N LYS A 167 -21.72 -10.32 -27.69
CA LYS A 167 -21.63 -11.69 -28.20
C LYS A 167 -20.26 -12.04 -28.79
N ALA A 168 -19.20 -11.26 -28.52
CA ALA A 168 -17.84 -11.64 -28.91
C ALA A 168 -17.34 -12.90 -28.18
N PHE A 169 -17.84 -13.11 -26.95
CA PHE A 169 -17.54 -14.26 -26.09
C PHE A 169 -18.82 -14.69 -25.39
N ASP A 170 -19.02 -15.99 -25.24
CA ASP A 170 -20.05 -16.51 -24.35
C ASP A 170 -19.61 -16.48 -22.87
N ASP A 171 -20.50 -16.81 -21.95
CA ASP A 171 -20.21 -16.73 -20.52
C ASP A 171 -19.17 -17.77 -20.06
N THR A 172 -19.08 -18.91 -20.75
CA THR A 172 -18.08 -19.94 -20.45
C THR A 172 -16.67 -19.47 -20.80
N GLU A 173 -16.52 -18.79 -21.94
CA GLU A 173 -15.27 -18.18 -22.41
C GLU A 173 -14.88 -16.99 -21.53
N LYS A 174 -15.82 -16.13 -21.14
CA LYS A 174 -15.56 -15.01 -20.22
C LYS A 174 -14.98 -15.49 -18.89
N SER A 175 -15.54 -16.56 -18.32
CA SER A 175 -15.00 -17.14 -17.08
C SER A 175 -13.60 -17.74 -17.26
N ALA A 176 -13.33 -18.40 -18.39
CA ALA A 176 -12.01 -18.97 -18.69
C ALA A 176 -10.95 -17.86 -18.87
N LEU A 177 -11.28 -16.83 -19.66
CA LEU A 177 -10.44 -15.65 -19.85
C LEU A 177 -10.22 -14.89 -18.53
N GLY A 178 -11.25 -14.78 -17.70
CA GLY A 178 -11.12 -14.18 -16.37
C GLY A 178 -10.11 -14.90 -15.47
N ARG A 179 -10.00 -16.23 -15.54
CA ARG A 179 -8.94 -16.98 -14.84
C ARG A 179 -7.56 -16.79 -15.49
N ALA A 180 -7.50 -16.83 -16.81
CA ALA A 180 -6.25 -16.60 -17.56
C ALA A 180 -5.64 -15.21 -17.25
N VAL A 181 -6.45 -14.15 -17.24
CA VAL A 181 -5.98 -12.80 -16.89
C VAL A 181 -5.51 -12.71 -15.44
N ARG A 182 -6.23 -13.31 -14.48
CA ARG A 182 -5.80 -13.33 -13.07
C ARG A 182 -4.45 -14.00 -12.90
N LEU A 183 -4.24 -15.16 -13.52
CA LEU A 183 -2.96 -15.86 -13.49
C LEU A 183 -1.84 -15.00 -14.08
N ALA A 184 -2.05 -14.42 -15.26
CA ALA A 184 -1.04 -13.61 -15.93
C ALA A 184 -0.70 -12.32 -15.13
N LEU A 185 -1.70 -11.68 -14.51
CA LEU A 185 -1.50 -10.51 -13.64
C LEU A 185 -0.81 -10.87 -12.31
N PHE A 186 -1.15 -12.02 -11.73
CA PHE A 186 -0.51 -12.53 -10.52
C PHE A 186 0.98 -12.79 -10.75
N ARG A 187 1.31 -13.45 -11.87
CA ARG A 187 2.69 -13.74 -12.29
C ARG A 187 3.43 -12.55 -12.90
N ASP A 188 2.70 -11.47 -13.19
CA ASP A 188 3.24 -10.24 -13.78
C ASP A 188 4.01 -10.49 -15.09
N GLU A 189 3.36 -11.26 -15.96
CA GLU A 189 3.91 -11.77 -17.22
C GLU A 189 4.30 -10.65 -18.20
N PRO A 190 5.50 -10.69 -18.81
CA PRO A 190 6.02 -9.58 -19.62
C PRO A 190 5.28 -9.35 -20.93
N TRP A 191 4.59 -10.37 -21.46
CA TRP A 191 3.80 -10.29 -22.69
C TRP A 191 2.39 -9.71 -22.45
N LEU A 192 1.93 -9.65 -21.21
CA LEU A 192 0.56 -9.29 -20.88
C LEU A 192 0.23 -7.81 -21.15
N PRO A 193 1.07 -6.81 -20.83
CA PRO A 193 0.69 -5.41 -20.95
C PRO A 193 0.20 -4.99 -22.33
N GLN A 194 0.96 -5.34 -23.37
CA GLN A 194 0.62 -5.01 -24.76
C GLN A 194 -0.67 -5.74 -25.17
N LEU A 195 -0.73 -7.05 -24.93
CA LEU A 195 -1.88 -7.88 -25.31
C LEU A 195 -3.16 -7.37 -24.63
N LEU A 196 -3.07 -7.08 -23.33
CA LEU A 196 -4.21 -6.64 -22.55
C LEU A 196 -4.71 -5.26 -22.98
N ASP A 197 -3.81 -4.32 -23.31
CA ASP A 197 -4.19 -3.00 -23.85
C ASP A 197 -4.96 -3.14 -25.17
N GLU A 198 -4.47 -3.96 -26.10
CA GLU A 198 -5.12 -4.24 -27.39
C GLU A 198 -6.51 -4.89 -27.20
N LEU A 199 -6.59 -5.94 -26.38
CA LEU A 199 -7.84 -6.65 -26.08
C LEU A 199 -8.86 -5.73 -25.41
N VAL A 200 -8.46 -5.02 -24.35
CA VAL A 200 -9.34 -4.14 -23.56
C VAL A 200 -9.90 -3.00 -24.41
N ARG A 201 -9.08 -2.40 -25.29
CA ARG A 201 -9.57 -1.39 -26.24
C ARG A 201 -10.59 -1.96 -27.21
N GLY A 202 -10.28 -3.12 -27.77
CA GLY A 202 -11.14 -3.77 -28.76
C GLY A 202 -12.50 -4.15 -28.19
N ILE A 203 -12.58 -4.64 -26.95
CA ILE A 203 -13.86 -5.01 -26.32
C ILE A 203 -14.64 -3.81 -25.77
N ALA A 204 -13.98 -2.66 -25.55
CA ALA A 204 -14.59 -1.48 -24.93
C ALA A 204 -15.42 -0.62 -25.90
N VAL A 205 -15.28 -0.81 -27.21
CA VAL A 205 -15.97 0.01 -28.21
C VAL A 205 -16.42 -0.84 -29.40
N ALA A 206 -17.66 -0.64 -29.86
CA ALA A 206 -18.15 -1.28 -31.08
C ALA A 206 -17.36 -0.79 -32.32
N PRO A 207 -17.16 -1.66 -33.34
CA PRO A 207 -16.57 -1.25 -34.62
C PRO A 207 -17.48 -0.30 -35.40
N THR A 208 -18.76 -0.20 -35.01
CA THR A 208 -19.76 0.69 -35.60
C THR A 208 -20.01 1.93 -34.74
N LYS A 209 -20.94 2.80 -35.15
CA LYS A 209 -21.40 3.95 -34.34
C LYS A 209 -22.27 3.56 -33.13
N ALA A 210 -22.56 2.27 -32.93
CA ALA A 210 -23.42 1.80 -31.85
C ALA A 210 -22.86 2.13 -30.45
N LYS A 211 -23.76 2.40 -29.50
CA LYS A 211 -23.43 2.65 -28.08
C LYS A 211 -23.38 1.35 -27.28
N THR A 212 -22.74 0.35 -27.85
CA THR A 212 -22.65 -1.04 -27.36
C THR A 212 -21.20 -1.51 -27.42
N LEU A 213 -20.92 -2.69 -26.86
CA LEU A 213 -19.57 -3.26 -26.77
C LEU A 213 -19.54 -4.66 -27.38
N PRO A 214 -18.42 -5.11 -27.98
CA PRO A 214 -18.22 -6.51 -28.33
C PRO A 214 -18.34 -7.45 -27.12
N SER A 215 -17.78 -7.06 -25.96
CA SER A 215 -18.00 -7.77 -24.70
C SER A 215 -17.79 -6.87 -23.47
N GLN A 216 -18.90 -6.39 -22.93
CA GLN A 216 -18.98 -5.75 -21.61
C GLN A 216 -18.69 -6.76 -20.50
N GLY A 217 -19.18 -8.00 -20.61
CA GLY A 217 -18.94 -9.03 -19.60
C GLY A 217 -17.46 -9.33 -19.40
N LEU A 218 -16.70 -9.52 -20.49
CA LEU A 218 -15.25 -9.74 -20.41
C LEU A 218 -14.52 -8.50 -19.86
N LEU A 219 -14.92 -7.29 -20.26
CA LEU A 219 -14.33 -6.06 -19.72
C LEU A 219 -14.43 -5.99 -18.19
N PHE A 220 -15.56 -6.39 -17.62
CA PHE A 220 -15.73 -6.41 -16.17
C PHE A 220 -15.06 -7.60 -15.49
N GLU A 221 -14.89 -8.75 -16.15
CA GLU A 221 -14.03 -9.82 -15.65
C GLU A 221 -12.57 -9.36 -15.55
N ILE A 222 -12.04 -8.73 -16.59
CA ILE A 222 -10.69 -8.12 -16.58
C ILE A 222 -10.60 -7.09 -15.46
N ALA A 223 -11.61 -6.22 -15.31
CA ALA A 223 -11.63 -5.23 -14.25
C ALA A 223 -11.85 -5.82 -12.84
N ARG A 224 -12.21 -7.10 -12.68
CA ARG A 224 -12.14 -7.79 -11.37
C ARG A 224 -10.75 -8.39 -11.17
N ALA A 225 -10.17 -9.00 -12.21
CA ALA A 225 -8.82 -9.51 -12.18
C ALA A 225 -7.77 -8.42 -11.84
N VAL A 226 -7.91 -7.23 -12.42
CA VAL A 226 -7.05 -6.06 -12.11
C VAL A 226 -7.33 -5.48 -10.73
N GLU A 227 -8.51 -5.70 -10.16
CA GLU A 227 -8.82 -5.30 -8.78
C GLU A 227 -8.11 -6.23 -7.78
N GLU A 228 -8.01 -7.53 -8.10
CA GLU A 228 -7.33 -8.55 -7.29
C GLU A 228 -5.80 -8.49 -7.44
N HIS A 229 -5.32 -8.30 -8.67
CA HIS A 229 -3.90 -8.28 -9.03
C HIS A 229 -3.58 -7.05 -9.91
N PRO A 230 -3.63 -5.84 -9.35
CA PRO A 230 -3.41 -4.62 -10.13
C PRO A 230 -1.97 -4.53 -10.67
N THR A 231 -1.84 -3.97 -11.87
CA THR A 231 -0.59 -3.49 -12.47
C THR A 231 -0.81 -2.09 -13.09
N PRO A 232 0.23 -1.24 -13.20
CA PRO A 232 0.10 0.09 -13.81
C PRO A 232 -0.47 0.05 -15.24
N GLU A 233 -0.02 -0.90 -16.05
CA GLU A 233 -0.39 -1.03 -17.46
C GLU A 233 -1.85 -1.49 -17.60
N ALA A 234 -2.29 -2.44 -16.77
CA ALA A 234 -3.66 -2.93 -16.80
C ALA A 234 -4.66 -1.85 -16.34
N ILE A 235 -4.32 -1.04 -15.34
CA ILE A 235 -5.11 0.12 -14.93
C ILE A 235 -5.16 1.16 -16.07
N SER A 236 -4.04 1.40 -16.75
CA SER A 236 -3.96 2.31 -17.90
C SER A 236 -4.84 1.84 -19.07
N ALA A 237 -4.82 0.55 -19.40
CA ALA A 237 -5.69 -0.06 -20.40
C ALA A 237 -7.17 0.16 -20.05
N LEU A 238 -7.57 -0.08 -18.79
CA LEU A 238 -8.95 0.14 -18.33
C LEU A 238 -9.35 1.62 -18.33
N ARG A 239 -8.44 2.55 -18.02
CA ARG A 239 -8.69 4.00 -18.13
C ARG A 239 -8.90 4.40 -19.59
N THR A 240 -8.16 3.78 -20.50
CA THR A 240 -8.37 3.99 -21.93
C THR A 240 -9.72 3.44 -22.37
N ALA A 241 -10.09 2.22 -21.98
CA ALA A 241 -11.43 1.65 -22.21
C ALA A 241 -12.53 2.59 -21.71
N ARG A 242 -12.41 3.08 -20.47
CA ARG A 242 -13.33 4.05 -19.87
C ARG A 242 -13.51 5.30 -20.75
N ARG A 243 -12.44 5.82 -21.35
CA ARG A 243 -12.47 7.01 -22.21
C ARG A 243 -13.13 6.76 -23.56
N ILE A 244 -12.82 5.63 -24.20
CA ILE A 244 -13.29 5.34 -25.57
C ILE A 244 -14.71 4.74 -25.59
N THR A 245 -15.17 4.18 -24.47
CA THR A 245 -16.48 3.54 -24.38
C THR A 245 -17.61 4.56 -24.59
N ARG A 246 -18.54 4.24 -25.50
CA ARG A 246 -19.72 5.07 -25.77
C ARG A 246 -20.95 4.69 -24.94
N HIS A 247 -20.92 3.52 -24.29
CA HIS A 247 -22.00 3.04 -23.43
C HIS A 247 -21.99 3.76 -22.09
N GLY A 248 -23.08 4.47 -21.74
CA GLY A 248 -23.10 5.37 -20.58
C GLY A 248 -22.86 4.70 -19.22
N GLY A 249 -23.23 3.43 -19.06
CA GLY A 249 -23.09 2.71 -17.79
C GLY A 249 -21.68 2.20 -17.49
N VAL A 250 -20.84 2.01 -18.52
CA VAL A 250 -19.51 1.38 -18.36
C VAL A 250 -18.51 2.32 -17.66
N PRO A 251 -18.34 3.60 -18.07
CA PRO A 251 -17.45 4.53 -17.40
C PRO A 251 -17.75 4.67 -15.90
N MET A 252 -19.04 4.73 -15.53
CA MET A 252 -19.46 4.86 -14.14
C MET A 252 -19.08 3.64 -13.29
N GLN A 253 -19.15 2.43 -13.85
CA GLN A 253 -18.75 1.21 -13.15
C GLN A 253 -17.23 1.09 -13.03
N LEU A 254 -16.49 1.46 -14.09
CA LEU A 254 -15.03 1.50 -14.04
C LEU A 254 -14.53 2.54 -13.01
N ASP A 255 -15.17 3.70 -12.91
CA ASP A 255 -14.86 4.72 -11.89
C ASP A 255 -14.99 4.19 -10.45
N ARG A 256 -15.97 3.31 -10.19
CA ARG A 256 -16.11 2.67 -8.88
C ARG A 256 -15.00 1.66 -8.62
N LYS A 257 -14.56 0.95 -9.65
CA LYS A 257 -13.49 -0.06 -9.56
C LYS A 257 -12.11 0.57 -9.37
N PHE A 258 -11.82 1.70 -10.02
CA PHE A 258 -10.54 2.42 -9.82
C PHE A 258 -10.31 2.79 -8.36
N LYS A 259 -11.37 3.14 -7.61
CA LYS A 259 -11.28 3.43 -6.17
C LYS A 259 -10.78 2.25 -5.33
N ARG A 260 -10.87 1.01 -5.83
CA ARG A 260 -10.43 -0.21 -5.16
C ARG A 260 -9.11 -0.74 -5.73
N MET A 261 -8.90 -0.59 -7.04
CA MET A 261 -7.64 -0.93 -7.72
C MET A 261 -6.47 -0.06 -7.24
N GLU A 262 -6.69 1.24 -7.03
CA GLU A 262 -5.63 2.18 -6.63
C GLU A 262 -5.01 1.82 -5.26
N PRO A 263 -5.79 1.55 -4.20
CA PRO A 263 -5.24 1.02 -2.94
C PRO A 263 -4.60 -0.36 -3.10
N ALA A 264 -5.23 -1.30 -3.82
CA ALA A 264 -4.69 -2.65 -3.99
C ALA A 264 -3.34 -2.67 -4.72
N LEU A 265 -3.09 -1.70 -5.61
CA LEU A 265 -1.78 -1.53 -6.26
C LEU A 265 -0.70 -1.11 -5.26
N ALA A 266 -1.05 -0.40 -4.19
CA ALA A 266 -0.10 -0.05 -3.14
C ALA A 266 0.35 -1.27 -2.32
N ASP A 267 -0.40 -2.37 -2.35
CA ASP A 267 -0.10 -3.61 -1.62
C ASP A 267 0.75 -4.60 -2.46
N ARG A 268 0.99 -4.32 -3.75
CA ARG A 268 1.86 -5.10 -4.66
C ARG A 268 3.13 -4.32 -5.02
N LEU A 269 3.97 -4.15 -4.03
CA LEU A 269 5.13 -3.27 -4.07
C LEU A 269 6.07 -3.57 -5.25
N GLU A 270 6.40 -4.84 -5.49
CA GLU A 270 7.25 -5.31 -6.60
C GLU A 270 6.76 -4.94 -8.01
N VAL A 271 5.44 -4.89 -8.22
CA VAL A 271 4.80 -4.53 -9.50
C VAL A 271 4.52 -3.03 -9.57
N ALA A 272 4.23 -2.41 -8.42
CA ALA A 272 4.15 -0.96 -8.27
C ALA A 272 5.48 -0.26 -8.59
N PHE A 273 6.62 -0.97 -8.48
CA PHE A 273 7.96 -0.46 -8.81
C PHE A 273 8.28 -0.38 -10.31
N ARG A 274 7.45 -0.90 -11.22
CA ARG A 274 7.61 -0.76 -12.68
C ARG A 274 7.13 0.60 -13.22
N ILE A 275 7.22 1.64 -12.39
CA ILE A 275 7.15 3.02 -12.90
C ILE A 275 8.48 3.28 -13.60
N PRO A 276 8.48 3.90 -14.80
CA PRO A 276 9.73 4.16 -15.52
C PRO A 276 10.76 4.84 -14.60
N ASP A 277 11.99 4.36 -14.65
CA ASP A 277 13.12 4.98 -13.97
C ASP A 277 13.17 6.48 -14.25
N GLY A 278 13.39 7.26 -13.20
CA GLY A 278 13.64 8.68 -13.35
C GLY A 278 12.52 9.46 -14.03
N GLN A 279 12.89 10.60 -14.60
CA GLN A 279 11.97 11.60 -15.07
C GLN A 279 11.00 11.05 -16.14
N VAL A 280 9.73 10.86 -15.80
CA VAL A 280 8.68 10.58 -16.81
C VAL A 280 8.49 11.88 -17.60
N ARG A 281 9.10 11.95 -18.78
CA ARG A 281 8.99 13.10 -19.68
C ARG A 281 7.94 12.84 -20.76
N GLN A 282 6.94 13.70 -20.84
CA GLN A 282 5.91 13.62 -21.87
C GLN A 282 5.71 14.95 -22.57
N THR A 283 5.82 14.96 -23.90
CA THR A 283 5.77 16.18 -24.72
C THR A 283 4.36 16.43 -25.28
N PHE A 284 3.96 17.71 -25.27
CA PHE A 284 2.70 18.27 -25.77
C PHE A 284 3.00 19.52 -26.59
N GLY A 285 3.25 19.35 -27.89
CA GLY A 285 3.76 20.42 -28.75
C GLY A 285 5.10 20.94 -28.24
N GLU A 286 5.15 22.23 -27.87
CA GLU A 286 6.36 22.87 -27.30
C GLU A 286 6.54 22.67 -25.80
N HIS A 287 5.62 21.97 -25.13
CA HIS A 287 5.62 21.83 -23.68
C HIS A 287 5.97 20.39 -23.27
N THR A 288 6.64 20.20 -22.14
CA THR A 288 6.98 18.88 -21.61
C THR A 288 6.54 18.75 -20.16
N ALA A 289 5.72 17.75 -19.85
CA ALA A 289 5.45 17.33 -18.49
C ALA A 289 6.58 16.43 -17.99
N VAL A 290 7.03 16.63 -16.75
CA VAL A 290 8.10 15.86 -16.12
C VAL A 290 7.67 15.42 -14.73
N ILE A 291 7.50 14.13 -14.49
CA ILE A 291 7.36 13.58 -13.13
C ILE A 291 8.75 13.20 -12.64
N SER A 292 9.28 13.93 -11.67
CA SER A 292 10.53 13.60 -10.98
C SER A 292 10.23 12.77 -9.73
N THR A 293 11.10 11.82 -9.42
CA THR A 293 11.11 11.07 -8.16
C THR A 293 12.32 11.44 -7.29
N ASP A 294 13.04 12.52 -7.65
CA ASP A 294 14.23 12.96 -6.95
C ASP A 294 13.93 13.73 -5.66
N GLY A 295 14.24 13.10 -4.52
CA GLY A 295 13.91 13.58 -3.17
C GLY A 295 12.42 13.55 -2.82
N GLY A 296 11.53 13.68 -3.80
CA GLY A 296 10.08 13.51 -3.69
C GLY A 296 9.41 13.46 -5.06
N VAL A 297 8.13 13.10 -5.10
CA VAL A 297 7.37 13.05 -6.35
C VAL A 297 6.86 14.44 -6.73
N GLU A 298 7.38 15.00 -7.82
CA GLU A 298 6.93 16.30 -8.35
C GLU A 298 6.52 16.17 -9.83
N LEU A 299 5.27 16.54 -10.14
CA LEU A 299 4.83 16.81 -11.51
C LEU A 299 5.12 18.26 -11.88
N SER A 300 6.05 18.47 -12.79
CA SER A 300 6.44 19.79 -13.31
C SER A 300 6.15 19.93 -14.80
N TRP A 301 6.04 21.16 -15.29
CA TRP A 301 5.80 21.49 -16.69
C TRP A 301 6.92 22.37 -17.20
N TRP A 302 7.34 22.16 -18.45
CA TRP A 302 8.47 22.82 -19.07
C TRP A 302 8.10 23.34 -20.46
N HIS A 303 8.75 24.41 -20.90
CA HIS A 303 8.76 24.89 -22.29
C HIS A 303 10.22 25.07 -22.70
N GLY A 304 10.68 24.25 -23.66
CA GLY A 304 12.12 24.08 -23.90
C GLY A 304 12.87 23.71 -22.61
N GLY A 305 13.84 24.55 -22.21
CA GLY A 305 14.63 24.39 -20.98
C GLY A 305 14.07 25.09 -19.74
N LYS A 306 12.89 25.72 -19.78
CA LYS A 306 12.36 26.53 -18.67
C LYS A 306 11.19 25.86 -17.95
N LYS A 307 11.29 25.71 -16.62
CA LYS A 307 10.20 25.22 -15.75
C LYS A 307 9.10 26.27 -15.62
N LEU A 308 7.85 25.83 -15.74
CA LEU A 308 6.62 26.63 -15.68
C LEU A 308 5.95 26.50 -14.30
N LYS A 309 5.25 27.55 -13.87
CA LYS A 309 4.57 27.58 -12.55
C LYS A 309 3.27 26.77 -12.49
N SER A 310 2.67 26.48 -13.64
CA SER A 310 1.39 25.79 -13.74
C SER A 310 1.29 25.01 -15.04
N VAL A 311 0.25 24.19 -15.15
CA VAL A 311 -0.09 23.49 -16.38
C VAL A 311 -0.32 24.52 -17.50
N PRO A 312 0.36 24.42 -18.66
CA PRO A 312 0.15 25.33 -19.78
C PRO A 312 -1.30 25.37 -20.22
N ALA A 313 -1.81 26.56 -20.55
CA ALA A 313 -3.21 26.75 -20.93
C ALA A 313 -3.58 25.96 -22.21
N ALA A 314 -2.66 25.91 -23.20
CA ALA A 314 -2.84 25.13 -24.42
C ALA A 314 -3.01 23.63 -24.10
N VAL A 315 -2.12 23.06 -23.29
CA VAL A 315 -2.19 21.64 -22.88
C VAL A 315 -3.43 21.35 -22.05
N LYS A 316 -3.83 22.26 -21.16
CA LYS A 316 -5.05 22.10 -20.35
C LYS A 316 -6.33 22.09 -21.21
N ARG A 317 -6.33 22.82 -22.34
CA ARG A 317 -7.45 22.88 -23.29
C ARG A 317 -7.47 21.69 -24.25
N GLU A 318 -6.31 21.32 -24.77
CA GLU A 318 -6.17 20.32 -25.85
C GLU A 318 -5.99 18.89 -25.31
N HIS A 319 -5.46 18.75 -24.09
CA HIS A 319 -5.18 17.46 -23.45
C HIS A 319 -5.62 17.41 -21.96
N PRO A 320 -6.86 17.79 -21.62
CA PRO A 320 -7.32 17.82 -20.22
C PRO A 320 -7.27 16.46 -19.51
N ASP A 321 -7.59 15.38 -20.24
CA ASP A 321 -7.55 14.02 -19.71
C ASP A 321 -6.12 13.57 -19.39
N GLU A 322 -5.15 14.02 -20.19
CA GLU A 322 -3.75 13.64 -20.01
C GLU A 322 -3.12 14.36 -18.82
N VAL A 323 -3.46 15.64 -18.64
CA VAL A 323 -3.11 16.40 -17.43
C VAL A 323 -3.70 15.71 -16.19
N LYS A 324 -4.95 15.23 -16.28
CA LYS A 324 -5.59 14.48 -15.18
C LYS A 324 -4.86 13.17 -14.91
N ARG A 325 -4.53 12.39 -15.96
CA ARG A 325 -3.78 11.13 -15.84
C ARG A 325 -2.41 11.35 -15.21
N LEU A 326 -1.65 12.37 -15.63
CA LEU A 326 -0.33 12.69 -15.09
C LEU A 326 -0.39 13.10 -13.61
N ARG A 327 -1.44 13.84 -13.21
CA ARG A 327 -1.68 14.16 -11.79
C ARG A 327 -2.01 12.92 -10.96
N GLU A 328 -2.85 12.04 -11.50
CA GLU A 328 -3.19 10.78 -10.85
C GLU A 328 -1.97 9.86 -10.73
N LEU A 329 -1.14 9.79 -11.78
CA LEU A 329 0.12 9.06 -11.77
C LEU A 329 1.06 9.60 -10.69
N ALA A 330 1.32 10.92 -10.66
CA ALA A 330 2.16 11.52 -9.63
C ALA A 330 1.62 11.28 -8.20
N LYS A 331 0.29 11.32 -8.01
CA LYS A 331 -0.34 11.00 -6.72
C LYS A 331 -0.12 9.53 -6.33
N LEU A 332 -0.29 8.61 -7.28
CA LEU A 332 -0.07 7.19 -7.07
C LEU A 332 1.40 6.90 -6.74
N THR A 333 2.34 7.47 -7.49
CA THR A 333 3.78 7.35 -7.24
C THR A 333 4.14 7.87 -5.84
N LEU A 334 3.55 9.00 -5.41
CA LEU A 334 3.76 9.53 -4.06
C LEU A 334 3.25 8.56 -2.98
N GLN A 335 2.07 7.98 -3.19
CA GLN A 335 1.49 6.99 -2.27
C GLN A 335 2.34 5.74 -2.18
N GLN A 336 2.83 5.22 -3.32
CA GLN A 336 3.70 4.05 -3.38
C GLN A 336 5.05 4.30 -2.71
N GLN A 337 5.69 5.45 -2.95
CA GLN A 337 6.92 5.83 -2.25
C GLN A 337 6.71 5.90 -0.72
N ALA A 338 5.57 6.44 -0.28
CA ALA A 338 5.23 6.47 1.14
C ALA A 338 5.00 5.07 1.72
N THR A 339 4.33 4.16 0.99
CA THR A 339 4.14 2.77 1.43
C THR A 339 5.46 2.02 1.51
N LEU A 340 6.32 2.15 0.50
CA LEU A 340 7.66 1.56 0.52
C LEU A 340 8.50 2.10 1.68
N GLY A 341 8.47 3.43 1.91
CA GLY A 341 9.12 4.04 3.07
C GLY A 341 8.67 3.41 4.39
N ARG A 342 7.35 3.27 4.59
CA ARG A 342 6.79 2.61 5.78
C ARG A 342 7.20 1.15 5.92
N ALA A 343 7.20 0.40 4.82
CA ALA A 343 7.61 -1.01 4.82
C ALA A 343 9.10 -1.17 5.18
N LEU A 344 9.95 -0.29 4.64
CA LEU A 344 11.37 -0.22 4.96
C LEU A 344 11.60 0.12 6.44
N GLU A 345 10.90 1.12 6.97
CA GLU A 345 10.97 1.48 8.40
C GLU A 345 10.51 0.34 9.31
N ALA A 346 9.44 -0.37 8.94
CA ALA A 346 8.97 -1.53 9.72
C ALA A 346 10.04 -2.63 9.83
N GLY A 347 10.91 -2.73 8.82
CA GLY A 347 12.00 -3.71 8.79
C GLY A 347 13.14 -3.44 9.78
N TYR A 348 13.25 -2.27 10.42
CA TYR A 348 14.31 -2.00 11.41
C TYR A 348 14.34 -2.99 12.56
N THR A 349 13.15 -3.40 13.01
CA THR A 349 12.99 -4.32 14.14
C THR A 349 13.00 -5.79 13.72
N GLY A 350 12.79 -6.07 12.42
CA GLY A 350 12.76 -7.42 11.85
C GLY A 350 14.15 -7.96 11.50
N THR A 351 14.22 -9.26 11.26
CA THR A 351 15.48 -9.97 10.95
C THR A 351 15.67 -10.33 9.49
N THR A 352 14.63 -10.29 8.64
CA THR A 352 14.74 -10.69 7.23
C THR A 352 13.67 -10.00 6.37
N ALA A 353 14.06 -8.95 5.66
CA ALA A 353 13.31 -8.47 4.51
C ALA A 353 14.17 -8.71 3.26
N PRO A 354 13.59 -9.05 2.10
CA PRO A 354 14.34 -9.27 0.86
C PRO A 354 14.78 -7.93 0.24
N TYR A 355 15.50 -7.10 1.00
CA TYR A 355 15.90 -5.74 0.59
C TYR A 355 16.65 -5.71 -0.74
N ARG A 356 17.32 -6.81 -1.12
CA ARG A 356 17.96 -7.01 -2.42
C ARG A 356 17.05 -6.74 -3.61
N GLN A 357 15.74 -6.95 -3.47
CA GLN A 357 14.77 -6.62 -4.54
C GLN A 357 14.72 -5.12 -4.86
N LEU A 358 15.35 -4.27 -4.03
CA LEU A 358 15.46 -2.82 -4.23
C LEU A 358 16.79 -2.40 -4.87
N GLU A 359 17.65 -3.34 -5.27
CA GLU A 359 18.86 -3.02 -6.03
C GLU A 359 18.49 -2.26 -7.32
N GLY A 360 19.20 -1.15 -7.58
CA GLY A 360 18.87 -0.23 -8.68
C GLY A 360 17.63 0.65 -8.46
N HIS A 361 16.86 0.45 -7.38
CA HIS A 361 15.69 1.28 -7.11
C HIS A 361 16.11 2.67 -6.57
N PRO A 362 15.51 3.79 -7.05
CA PRO A 362 15.88 5.14 -6.60
C PRO A 362 15.73 5.38 -5.09
N VAL A 363 14.89 4.60 -4.40
CA VAL A 363 14.78 4.68 -2.92
C VAL A 363 16.04 4.15 -2.24
N ALA A 364 16.63 3.09 -2.79
CA ALA A 364 17.74 2.39 -2.16
C ALA A 364 19.03 3.21 -2.26
N GLU A 365 19.22 3.91 -3.38
CA GLU A 365 20.33 4.85 -3.60
C GLU A 365 20.37 6.00 -2.57
N ARG A 366 19.21 6.35 -1.99
CA ARG A 366 19.07 7.45 -1.02
C ARG A 366 19.16 6.98 0.45
N LEU A 367 19.32 5.69 0.66
CA LEU A 367 19.38 5.07 1.99
C LEU A 367 20.78 4.55 2.29
N ILE A 368 21.08 4.49 3.58
CA ILE A 368 22.29 3.89 4.12
C ILE A 368 21.96 2.42 4.42
N TRP A 369 22.78 1.52 3.92
CA TRP A 369 22.62 0.08 4.06
C TRP A 369 23.80 -0.48 4.84
N GLU A 370 23.55 -1.49 5.66
CA GLU A 370 24.62 -2.26 6.30
C GLU A 370 24.78 -3.59 5.58
N PHE A 371 26.02 -3.88 5.19
CA PHE A 371 26.41 -5.15 4.57
C PHE A 371 27.27 -5.96 5.53
N GLU A 372 26.97 -7.25 5.66
CA GLU A 372 27.77 -8.16 6.47
C GLU A 372 29.02 -8.59 5.68
N VAL A 373 30.13 -7.87 5.87
CA VAL A 373 31.40 -8.11 5.15
C VAL A 373 32.16 -9.33 5.67
N SER A 374 31.87 -9.73 6.91
CA SER A 374 32.28 -10.99 7.53
C SER A 374 31.31 -11.32 8.66
N PRO A 375 31.18 -12.57 9.12
CA PRO A 375 30.21 -12.95 10.15
C PRO A 375 30.23 -12.02 11.38
N GLY A 376 29.11 -11.34 11.63
CA GLY A 376 28.94 -10.39 12.74
C GLY A 376 29.52 -8.99 12.50
N VAL A 377 30.26 -8.75 11.43
CA VAL A 377 30.86 -7.45 11.09
C VAL A 377 30.06 -6.78 9.98
N TRP A 378 29.37 -5.71 10.36
CA TRP A 378 28.51 -4.93 9.48
C TRP A 378 29.17 -3.62 9.10
N ARG A 379 29.08 -3.25 7.83
CA ARG A 379 29.61 -1.98 7.31
C ARG A 379 28.51 -1.16 6.65
N GLY A 380 28.37 0.08 7.08
CA GLY A 380 27.47 1.05 6.45
C GLY A 380 27.99 1.55 5.11
N GLU A 381 27.11 1.63 4.11
CA GLU A 381 27.36 2.25 2.81
C GLU A 381 26.11 2.97 2.29
N LEU A 382 26.28 4.05 1.53
CA LEU A 382 25.16 4.75 0.89
C LEU A 382 24.84 4.09 -0.46
N GLY A 383 23.58 3.73 -0.66
CA GLY A 383 23.14 2.99 -1.84
C GLY A 383 23.40 1.48 -1.72
N MET A 384 22.76 0.72 -2.61
CA MET A 384 22.84 -0.74 -2.61
C MET A 384 23.82 -1.21 -3.69
N ASN A 385 25.12 -1.01 -3.44
CA ASN A 385 26.17 -1.19 -4.46
C ASN A 385 27.06 -2.43 -4.25
N VAL A 386 26.86 -3.20 -3.18
CA VAL A 386 27.73 -4.34 -2.82
C VAL A 386 27.08 -5.66 -3.21
N PRO A 387 27.70 -6.46 -4.11
CA PRO A 387 27.13 -7.73 -4.54
C PRO A 387 27.28 -8.82 -3.47
N ASP A 388 26.24 -9.64 -3.35
CA ASP A 388 26.27 -10.96 -2.68
C ASP A 388 26.53 -11.06 -1.17
N LEU A 389 26.23 -10.00 -0.42
CA LEU A 389 26.27 -10.03 1.04
C LEU A 389 24.87 -9.93 1.68
N PRO A 390 24.67 -10.47 2.90
CA PRO A 390 23.52 -10.14 3.73
C PRO A 390 23.43 -8.62 3.92
N VAL A 391 22.23 -8.07 3.70
CA VAL A 391 21.96 -6.63 3.76
C VAL A 391 20.84 -6.35 4.76
N ARG A 392 21.02 -5.28 5.53
CA ARG A 392 19.96 -4.72 6.38
C ARG A 392 19.97 -3.21 6.32
N LEU A 393 18.90 -2.59 6.78
CA LEU A 393 18.80 -1.13 6.84
C LEU A 393 19.67 -0.60 7.99
N TRP A 394 20.55 0.35 7.70
CA TRP A 394 21.39 1.00 8.72
C TRP A 394 20.53 1.79 9.71
N HIS A 395 20.82 1.67 11.01
CA HIS A 395 20.10 2.37 12.06
C HIS A 395 21.09 3.02 13.05
N PRO A 396 20.89 4.28 13.47
CA PRO A 396 21.87 4.98 14.30
C PRO A 396 22.06 4.37 15.70
N ALA A 397 21.06 3.66 16.25
CA ALA A 397 21.22 2.90 17.49
C ALA A 397 22.18 1.70 17.41
N ARG A 398 22.63 1.30 16.21
CA ARG A 398 23.69 0.29 16.02
C ARG A 398 25.05 0.90 15.71
N ALA A 399 25.11 2.22 15.54
CA ALA A 399 26.30 2.94 15.08
C ALA A 399 26.94 3.75 16.20
N SER A 400 28.23 4.04 16.04
CA SER A 400 28.92 4.97 16.95
C SER A 400 28.46 6.42 16.72
N VAL A 401 28.66 7.29 17.72
CA VAL A 401 28.34 8.73 17.60
C VAL A 401 29.06 9.38 16.42
N ASP A 402 30.33 9.02 16.19
CA ASP A 402 31.13 9.56 15.08
C ASP A 402 30.64 9.06 13.71
N GLU A 403 30.21 7.80 13.62
CA GLU A 403 29.60 7.28 12.40
C GLU A 403 28.26 7.98 12.10
N VAL A 404 27.41 8.17 13.10
CA VAL A 404 26.16 8.93 12.94
C VAL A 404 26.45 10.36 12.45
N ARG A 405 27.43 11.04 13.06
CA ARG A 405 27.85 12.38 12.63
C ARG A 405 28.31 12.39 11.18
N THR A 406 29.15 11.42 10.79
CA THR A 406 29.67 11.27 9.43
C THR A 406 28.54 11.09 8.42
N TRP A 407 27.55 10.24 8.73
CA TRP A 407 26.40 10.04 7.85
C TRP A 407 25.52 11.28 7.73
N ARG A 408 25.26 12.00 8.83
CA ARG A 408 24.52 13.26 8.79
C ARG A 408 25.21 14.30 7.90
N GLU A 409 26.53 14.39 7.98
CA GLU A 409 27.35 15.27 7.13
C GLU A 409 27.31 14.84 5.66
N ALA A 410 27.41 13.54 5.38
CA ALA A 410 27.32 13.02 4.02
C ALA A 410 25.95 13.27 3.38
N VAL A 411 24.85 13.02 4.12
CA VAL A 411 23.47 13.27 3.67
C VAL A 411 23.28 14.75 3.37
N GLN A 412 23.79 15.63 4.23
CA GLN A 412 23.61 17.07 4.05
C GLN A 412 24.52 17.66 2.97
N GLY A 413 25.78 17.22 2.88
CA GLY A 413 26.73 17.66 1.87
C GLY A 413 26.32 17.26 0.45
N LYS A 414 25.64 16.11 0.30
CA LYS A 414 25.07 15.65 -0.98
C LYS A 414 23.67 16.21 -1.26
N GLU A 415 23.10 17.00 -0.34
CA GLU A 415 21.70 17.44 -0.41
C GLU A 415 20.73 16.27 -0.66
N LEU A 416 21.01 15.14 -0.01
CA LEU A 416 20.30 13.88 -0.19
C LEU A 416 19.05 13.84 0.68
N ARG A 417 17.87 13.96 0.07
CA ARG A 417 16.61 13.81 0.81
C ARG A 417 16.28 12.32 1.00
N GLN A 418 16.39 11.85 2.23
CA GLN A 418 16.06 10.45 2.56
C GLN A 418 14.54 10.25 2.56
N PRO A 419 14.04 9.07 2.15
CA PRO A 419 12.60 8.77 2.08
C PRO A 419 11.91 8.79 3.46
N PHE A 420 12.68 8.57 4.53
CA PHE A 420 12.31 8.73 5.93
C PHE A 420 13.54 9.17 6.73
N LYS A 421 13.36 9.61 7.97
CA LYS A 421 14.49 9.94 8.86
C LYS A 421 15.30 8.67 9.14
N GLN A 422 16.49 8.58 8.56
CA GLN A 422 17.45 7.51 8.82
C GLN A 422 18.71 8.06 9.51
N ALA A 423 19.52 8.91 8.84
CA ALA A 423 20.70 9.50 9.46
C ALA A 423 20.35 10.46 10.62
N PHE A 424 19.23 11.15 10.47
CA PHE A 424 18.64 12.03 11.49
C PHE A 424 17.55 11.30 12.30
N ARG A 425 17.63 9.99 12.46
CA ARG A 425 16.66 9.25 13.26
C ARG A 425 16.94 9.42 14.76
N GLU A 426 15.90 9.70 15.52
CA GLU A 426 15.91 9.77 16.98
C GLU A 426 16.20 8.38 17.58
N ILE A 427 16.95 8.35 18.69
CA ILE A 427 17.30 7.12 19.41
C ILE A 427 16.75 7.24 20.84
N TYR A 428 16.02 6.23 21.30
CA TYR A 428 15.54 6.16 22.68
C TYR A 428 16.20 4.96 23.36
N LEU A 429 17.08 5.26 24.30
CA LEU A 429 17.65 4.28 25.23
C LEU A 429 16.84 4.27 26.52
N LEU A 430 16.90 3.17 27.26
CA LEU A 430 16.32 3.11 28.60
C LEU A 430 17.01 4.12 29.50
N THR A 431 16.20 4.84 30.27
CA THR A 431 16.67 5.69 31.35
C THR A 431 16.83 4.88 32.63
N PRO A 432 17.65 5.32 33.60
CA PRO A 432 17.76 4.65 34.89
C PRO A 432 16.41 4.48 35.61
N ALA A 433 15.48 5.42 35.41
CA ALA A 433 14.13 5.33 35.96
C ALA A 433 13.33 4.18 35.33
N GLU A 434 13.44 3.95 34.02
CA GLU A 434 12.76 2.84 33.33
C GLU A 434 13.42 1.49 33.62
N GLU A 435 14.73 1.45 33.82
CA GLU A 435 15.43 0.25 34.31
C GLU A 435 14.95 -0.16 35.71
N ALA A 436 14.60 0.81 36.56
CA ALA A 436 14.06 0.58 37.89
C ALA A 436 12.52 0.36 37.92
N ALA A 437 11.76 0.95 36.99
CA ALA A 437 10.30 0.96 36.98
C ALA A 437 9.65 -0.37 36.52
N GLY A 438 10.42 -1.29 35.94
CA GLY A 438 9.95 -2.64 35.60
C GLY A 438 9.52 -2.79 34.14
N ASP A 439 8.21 -2.92 33.89
CA ASP A 439 7.62 -3.33 32.60
C ASP A 439 6.94 -2.18 31.82
N ARG A 440 6.96 -0.95 32.36
CA ARG A 440 6.24 0.22 31.81
C ARG A 440 7.10 1.47 31.75
N SER A 441 6.97 2.22 30.65
CA SER A 441 7.58 3.53 30.47
C SER A 441 6.52 4.63 30.56
N GLY A 442 6.71 5.55 31.51
CA GLY A 442 5.89 6.76 31.67
C GLY A 442 6.47 8.01 31.01
N ARG A 443 7.42 7.85 30.06
CA ARG A 443 8.19 8.98 29.50
C ARG A 443 7.34 10.06 28.84
N PHE A 444 6.17 9.67 28.33
CA PHE A 444 5.22 10.56 27.65
C PHE A 444 3.87 10.64 28.38
N GLU A 445 3.80 10.13 29.61
CA GLU A 445 2.58 10.14 30.43
C GLU A 445 2.14 11.59 30.74
N GLY A 446 0.84 11.85 30.63
CA GLY A 446 0.25 13.15 30.97
C GLY A 446 0.14 14.15 29.81
N HIS A 447 0.63 13.82 28.61
CA HIS A 447 0.48 14.70 27.45
C HIS A 447 -0.96 14.69 26.93
N VAL A 448 -1.59 15.88 26.81
CA VAL A 448 -2.94 16.01 26.24
C VAL A 448 -2.88 16.28 24.74
N VAL A 449 -3.58 15.45 23.97
CA VAL A 449 -3.54 15.45 22.51
C VAL A 449 -4.94 15.51 21.89
N HIS A 450 -5.03 16.03 20.66
CA HIS A 450 -6.23 15.96 19.83
C HIS A 450 -6.51 14.52 19.40
N TYR A 451 -7.61 13.92 19.89
CA TYR A 451 -7.90 12.50 19.73
C TYR A 451 -8.06 12.05 18.27
N ARG A 452 -8.75 12.86 17.45
CA ARG A 452 -8.91 12.56 16.02
C ARG A 452 -7.56 12.55 15.28
N ARG A 453 -6.63 13.44 15.66
CA ARG A 453 -5.27 13.48 15.08
C ARG A 453 -4.45 12.28 15.56
N LEU A 454 -4.51 11.96 16.86
CA LEU A 454 -3.86 10.77 17.43
C LEU A 454 -4.27 9.48 16.69
N ARG A 455 -5.57 9.26 16.49
CA ARG A 455 -6.09 8.08 15.76
C ARG A 455 -5.62 8.01 14.31
N ALA A 456 -5.54 9.14 13.62
CA ALA A 456 -5.01 9.18 12.26
C ALA A 456 -3.54 8.76 12.25
N LEU A 457 -2.74 9.23 13.22
CA LEU A 457 -1.34 8.85 13.36
C LEU A 457 -1.17 7.36 13.72
N PHE A 458 -2.02 6.80 14.58
CA PHE A 458 -2.01 5.36 14.85
C PHE A 458 -2.17 4.56 13.55
N LYS A 459 -3.18 4.89 12.76
CA LYS A 459 -3.43 4.24 11.47
C LYS A 459 -2.24 4.38 10.53
N ASP A 460 -1.68 5.60 10.41
CA ASP A 460 -0.56 5.89 9.51
C ASP A 460 0.74 5.17 9.92
N ARG A 461 0.92 4.91 11.23
CA ARG A 461 2.08 4.21 11.81
C ARG A 461 1.87 2.70 11.97
N GLY A 462 0.73 2.16 11.57
CA GLY A 462 0.42 0.73 11.71
C GLY A 462 0.12 0.29 13.15
N TRP A 463 -0.29 1.21 14.02
CA TRP A 463 -0.84 0.90 15.33
C TRP A 463 -2.35 0.62 15.19
N GLN A 464 -2.80 -0.41 15.91
CA GLN A 464 -4.20 -0.83 15.97
C GLN A 464 -4.81 -0.32 17.27
N SER A 465 -5.97 0.32 17.20
CA SER A 465 -6.73 0.79 18.38
C SER A 465 -8.23 0.71 18.09
N LYS A 466 -8.99 0.12 19.02
CA LYS A 466 -10.47 0.14 18.99
C LYS A 466 -10.98 1.52 19.35
N PHE A 467 -12.14 1.93 18.85
CA PHE A 467 -12.74 3.22 19.19
C PHE A 467 -13.13 3.24 20.66
N GLN A 468 -12.62 4.20 21.46
CA GLN A 468 -13.08 4.32 22.84
C GLN A 468 -14.48 4.94 22.84
N GLY A 469 -15.47 4.12 23.19
CA GLY A 469 -16.76 4.61 23.69
C GLY A 469 -16.72 4.76 25.21
N HIS A 470 -17.68 5.49 25.79
CA HIS A 470 -17.80 5.73 27.23
C HIS A 470 -17.95 4.46 28.11
N TRP A 471 -17.93 3.26 27.55
CA TRP A 471 -18.20 1.98 28.21
C TRP A 471 -17.25 0.82 27.83
N GLU A 472 -16.17 1.07 27.09
CA GLU A 472 -15.23 0.01 26.65
C GLU A 472 -13.85 0.14 27.33
N ASP A 473 -13.43 -0.91 28.04
CA ASP A 473 -12.19 -1.00 28.84
C ASP A 473 -10.91 -1.36 28.05
N ASP A 474 -10.98 -1.50 26.72
CA ASP A 474 -9.86 -1.99 25.88
C ASP A 474 -9.63 -1.09 24.66
N GLY A 475 -9.32 0.17 24.93
CA GLY A 475 -9.06 1.22 23.93
C GLY A 475 -7.61 1.33 23.47
N ASP A 476 -6.67 0.72 24.18
CA ASP A 476 -5.22 0.84 23.98
C ASP A 476 -4.80 0.69 22.53
N ALA A 477 -3.83 1.50 22.13
CA ALA A 477 -3.20 1.36 20.83
C ALA A 477 -2.06 0.35 20.94
N HIS A 478 -1.95 -0.58 19.99
CA HIS A 478 -0.83 -1.51 19.97
C HIS A 478 -0.25 -1.70 18.58
N ARG A 479 1.05 -2.01 18.50
CA ARG A 479 1.76 -2.32 17.26
C ARG A 479 2.60 -3.57 17.44
N VAL A 480 2.46 -4.49 16.50
CA VAL A 480 3.30 -5.70 16.42
C VAL A 480 4.57 -5.39 15.62
N MET A 481 5.72 -5.80 16.14
CA MET A 481 7.06 -5.46 15.67
C MET A 481 7.96 -6.71 15.66
N ALA A 482 9.18 -6.56 15.12
CA ALA A 482 10.21 -7.60 15.12
C ALA A 482 9.74 -8.95 14.57
N GLY A 483 9.12 -8.94 13.39
CA GLY A 483 8.63 -10.16 12.74
C GLY A 483 7.55 -10.90 13.52
N GLY A 484 6.77 -10.18 14.34
CA GLY A 484 5.69 -10.77 15.14
C GLY A 484 6.09 -11.22 16.54
N GLN A 485 7.34 -11.00 16.94
CA GLN A 485 7.84 -11.46 18.24
C GLN A 485 7.54 -10.49 19.39
N TRP A 486 7.35 -9.21 19.09
CA TRP A 486 7.14 -8.16 20.08
C TRP A 486 5.90 -7.33 19.76
N ARG A 487 5.22 -6.85 20.80
CA ARG A 487 4.09 -5.92 20.72
C ARG A 487 4.35 -4.75 21.66
N ALA A 488 4.36 -3.54 21.12
CA ALA A 488 4.31 -2.31 21.91
C ALA A 488 2.85 -1.92 22.10
N THR A 489 2.48 -1.49 23.30
CA THR A 489 1.13 -1.03 23.62
C THR A 489 1.21 0.32 24.32
N LEU A 490 0.36 1.25 23.92
CA LEU A 490 0.26 2.62 24.40
C LEU A 490 -1.15 2.85 24.95
N GLU A 491 -1.18 3.19 26.23
CA GLU A 491 -2.39 3.64 26.91
C GLU A 491 -2.74 5.06 26.49
N HIS A 492 -4.04 5.31 26.30
CA HIS A 492 -4.56 6.64 26.09
C HIS A 492 -6.00 6.71 26.57
N ASP A 493 -6.36 7.79 27.27
CA ASP A 493 -7.67 7.93 27.90
C ASP A 493 -8.36 9.20 27.42
N LEU A 494 -9.64 9.11 27.05
CA LEU A 494 -10.41 10.28 26.64
C LEU A 494 -10.62 11.24 27.82
N CYS A 495 -10.09 12.45 27.70
CA CYS A 495 -10.41 13.54 28.63
C CYS A 495 -11.81 14.11 28.34
N ASP A 496 -12.20 14.13 27.06
CA ASP A 496 -13.51 14.51 26.52
C ASP A 496 -13.70 13.94 25.09
N GLU A 497 -14.74 14.39 24.36
CA GLU A 497 -15.04 13.94 23.00
C GLU A 497 -14.00 14.31 21.93
N HIS A 498 -13.04 15.18 22.25
CA HIS A 498 -12.06 15.73 21.31
C HIS A 498 -10.61 15.52 21.74
N HIS A 499 -10.35 15.32 23.02
CA HIS A 499 -9.01 15.22 23.59
C HIS A 499 -8.80 13.90 24.33
N ALA A 500 -7.56 13.41 24.27
CA ALA A 500 -7.10 12.26 25.03
C ALA A 500 -5.80 12.60 25.77
N GLU A 501 -5.58 11.97 26.91
CA GLU A 501 -4.33 11.99 27.64
C GLU A 501 -3.52 10.74 27.28
N ILE A 502 -2.21 10.92 27.05
CA ILE A 502 -1.28 9.82 26.80
C ILE A 502 -0.93 9.17 28.15
N GLY A 503 -1.11 7.85 28.24
CA GLY A 503 -0.73 7.04 29.39
C GLY A 503 0.65 6.40 29.23
N ARG A 504 0.83 5.20 29.80
CA ARG A 504 2.11 4.49 29.80
C ARG A 504 2.26 3.59 28.59
N ALA A 505 3.51 3.38 28.18
CA ALA A 505 3.88 2.38 27.19
C ALA A 505 4.32 1.07 27.88
N ARG A 506 3.86 -0.07 27.37
CA ARG A 506 4.30 -1.40 27.81
C ARG A 506 4.68 -2.27 26.61
N PHE A 507 5.50 -3.28 26.87
CA PHE A 507 5.99 -4.19 25.84
C PHE A 507 5.65 -5.63 26.19
N GLN A 508 5.25 -6.37 25.17
CA GLN A 508 4.83 -7.74 25.30
C GLN A 508 5.59 -8.62 24.32
N ARG A 509 5.97 -9.81 24.78
CA ARG A 509 6.64 -10.84 23.98
C ARG A 509 5.65 -11.92 23.59
N MET A 510 5.77 -12.41 22.36
CA MET A 510 5.01 -13.58 21.89
C MET A 510 5.68 -14.87 22.38
N THR A 511 4.98 -15.64 23.20
CA THR A 511 5.43 -16.95 23.71
C THR A 511 4.25 -17.91 23.75
N GLY A 512 4.40 -19.10 23.14
CA GLY A 512 3.34 -20.12 23.12
C GLY A 512 2.03 -19.66 22.44
N GLY A 513 2.10 -18.73 21.48
CA GLY A 513 0.93 -18.17 20.79
C GLY A 513 0.14 -17.14 21.61
N ARG A 514 0.70 -16.66 22.73
CA ARG A 514 0.09 -15.61 23.57
C ARG A 514 1.08 -14.49 23.84
N TRP A 515 0.54 -13.29 24.09
CA TRP A 515 1.31 -12.11 24.46
C TRP A 515 1.50 -12.06 25.98
N HIS A 516 2.73 -11.86 26.42
CA HIS A 516 3.09 -11.74 27.83
C HIS A 516 3.83 -10.42 28.07
N ASP A 517 3.45 -9.67 29.10
CA ASP A 517 4.18 -8.46 29.50
C ASP A 517 5.64 -8.82 29.82
N ALA A 518 6.56 -7.98 29.34
CA ALA A 518 7.98 -8.19 29.48
C ALA A 518 8.62 -7.01 30.21
N PRO A 519 9.62 -7.24 31.09
CA PRO A 519 10.43 -6.17 31.66
C PRO A 519 11.06 -5.34 30.53
N LEU A 520 11.15 -4.02 30.72
CA LEU A 520 11.74 -3.12 29.72
C LEU A 520 13.19 -3.49 29.39
N THR A 521 13.93 -3.99 30.38
CA THR A 521 15.32 -4.46 30.24
C THR A 521 15.49 -5.68 29.34
N GLU A 522 14.41 -6.44 29.10
CA GLU A 522 14.40 -7.57 28.16
C GLU A 522 13.98 -7.18 26.75
N VAL A 523 13.45 -5.97 26.56
CA VAL A 523 13.00 -5.49 25.25
C VAL A 523 14.23 -5.16 24.39
N PRO A 524 14.31 -5.66 23.13
CA PRO A 524 15.39 -5.29 22.24
C PRO A 524 15.46 -3.77 22.06
N ALA A 525 16.66 -3.19 22.16
CA ALA A 525 16.84 -1.74 22.12
C ALA A 525 16.20 -1.07 20.88
N LEU A 526 16.24 -1.72 19.72
CA LEU A 526 15.57 -1.22 18.50
C LEU A 526 14.05 -1.27 18.60
N VAL A 527 13.47 -2.31 19.20
CA VAL A 527 12.02 -2.39 19.42
C VAL A 527 11.56 -1.27 20.34
N PHE A 528 12.28 -1.07 21.45
CA PHE A 528 12.00 0.03 22.37
C PHE A 528 12.15 1.39 21.67
N SER A 529 13.29 1.64 21.02
CA SER A 529 13.58 2.91 20.36
C SER A 529 12.54 3.26 19.30
N GLU A 530 12.15 2.30 18.46
CA GLU A 530 11.18 2.52 17.38
C GLU A 530 9.76 2.75 17.89
N ALA A 531 9.35 2.04 18.95
CA ALA A 531 8.05 2.28 19.58
C ALA A 531 7.99 3.64 20.27
N MET A 532 9.02 4.02 21.04
CA MET A 532 9.06 5.32 21.71
C MET A 532 9.15 6.48 20.71
N ARG A 533 9.79 6.26 19.55
CA ARG A 533 9.82 7.23 18.45
C ARG A 533 8.43 7.47 17.85
N ASP A 534 7.64 6.42 17.65
CA ASP A 534 6.25 6.57 17.22
C ASP A 534 5.44 7.37 18.26
N ILE A 535 5.62 7.08 19.55
CA ILE A 535 4.94 7.79 20.64
C ILE A 535 5.35 9.26 20.69
N ASP A 536 6.64 9.58 20.55
CA ASP A 536 7.10 10.98 20.45
C ASP A 536 6.46 11.67 19.24
N LEU A 537 6.35 11.02 18.08
CA LEU A 537 5.63 11.61 16.94
C LEU A 537 4.16 11.89 17.29
N PHE A 538 3.48 10.97 17.98
CA PHE A 538 2.08 11.16 18.39
C PHE A 538 1.92 12.38 19.27
N VAL A 539 2.74 12.49 20.31
CA VAL A 539 2.76 13.66 21.19
C VAL A 539 3.13 14.92 20.41
N ALA A 540 4.21 14.87 19.64
CA ALA A 540 4.68 16.02 18.89
C ALA A 540 3.58 16.57 17.96
N VAL A 541 2.92 15.74 17.15
CA VAL A 541 1.96 16.19 16.13
C VAL A 541 0.57 16.44 16.68
N ALA A 542 0.12 15.66 17.67
CA ALA A 542 -1.26 15.75 18.17
C ALA A 542 -1.39 16.60 19.45
N SER A 543 -0.30 16.95 20.15
CA SER A 543 -0.36 17.74 21.38
C SER A 543 -1.04 19.09 21.19
N ILE A 544 -1.90 19.43 22.15
CA ILE A 544 -2.54 20.75 22.22
C ILE A 544 -1.51 21.88 22.36
N THR A 545 -0.36 21.61 23.00
CA THR A 545 0.74 22.58 23.24
C THR A 545 1.39 23.08 21.95
N THR A 546 1.16 22.39 20.84
CA THR A 546 1.69 22.75 19.52
C THR A 546 0.66 23.43 18.63
N ASP A 547 -0.59 23.56 19.10
CA ASP A 547 -1.68 24.17 18.35
C ASP A 547 -1.72 25.69 18.63
N PRO A 548 -1.36 26.54 17.65
CA PRO A 548 -1.28 27.98 17.84
C PRO A 548 -2.66 28.64 17.99
N GLN A 549 -3.75 27.95 17.61
CA GLN A 549 -5.12 28.47 17.72
C GLN A 549 -5.82 28.06 19.01
N TRP A 550 -5.17 27.24 19.83
CA TRP A 550 -5.76 26.70 21.04
C TRP A 550 -6.02 27.80 22.10
N THR A 551 -5.19 28.84 22.12
CA THR A 551 -5.42 30.05 22.95
C THR A 551 -6.75 30.71 22.61
N GLY A 552 -7.76 30.53 23.47
CA GLY A 552 -9.09 31.11 23.34
C GLY A 552 -10.16 30.20 22.73
N GLN A 553 -9.81 28.99 22.28
CA GLN A 553 -10.77 27.99 21.76
C GLN A 553 -10.74 26.66 22.54
N GLY A 554 -9.72 26.44 23.36
CA GLY A 554 -9.59 25.25 24.21
C GLY A 554 -10.45 25.32 25.48
N PRO A 555 -10.80 24.16 26.09
CA PRO A 555 -11.45 24.12 27.40
C PRO A 555 -10.58 24.78 28.48
N ASP A 556 -11.16 25.64 29.32
CA ASP A 556 -10.41 26.39 30.34
C ASP A 556 -9.61 25.48 31.29
N ARG A 557 -10.12 24.28 31.59
CA ARG A 557 -9.45 23.27 32.44
C ARG A 557 -8.10 22.77 31.91
N LEU A 558 -7.80 22.95 30.62
CA LEU A 558 -6.56 22.51 29.98
C LEU A 558 -5.58 23.67 29.72
N ARG A 559 -5.91 24.89 30.15
CA ARG A 559 -5.14 26.10 29.85
C ARG A 559 -3.73 26.06 30.45
N ASP A 560 -3.65 25.68 31.72
CA ASP A 560 -2.38 25.57 32.45
C ASP A 560 -1.44 24.52 31.82
N HIS A 561 -2.03 23.43 31.29
CA HIS A 561 -1.29 22.39 30.56
C HIS A 561 -0.68 22.94 29.27
N TRP A 562 -1.45 23.72 28.51
CA TRP A 562 -0.97 24.36 27.29
C TRP A 562 0.16 25.36 27.58
N GLU A 563 0.00 26.22 28.58
CA GLU A 563 0.99 27.26 28.93
C GLU A 563 2.32 26.65 29.36
N THR A 564 2.28 25.65 30.25
CA THR A 564 3.48 24.99 30.76
C THR A 564 4.17 24.13 29.70
N GLY A 565 3.40 23.39 28.90
CA GLY A 565 3.93 22.47 27.90
C GLY A 565 4.43 23.12 26.60
N SER A 566 3.96 24.33 26.27
CA SER A 566 4.33 25.04 25.04
C SER A 566 5.81 25.43 24.93
N PHE A 567 6.49 25.56 26.09
CA PHE A 567 7.86 26.07 26.21
C PHE A 567 8.76 25.18 27.11
N ALA A 568 8.34 23.91 27.31
CA ALA A 568 9.03 22.92 28.14
C ALA A 568 10.40 22.50 27.58
N ALA A 569 11.08 21.58 28.25
CA ALA A 569 12.33 20.99 27.76
C ALA A 569 12.12 20.30 26.39
N LEU A 570 13.20 20.22 25.60
CA LEU A 570 13.13 19.66 24.25
C LEU A 570 12.95 18.13 24.30
N PRO A 571 11.95 17.57 23.59
CA PRO A 571 11.94 16.13 23.33
C PRO A 571 13.08 15.74 22.38
N PRO A 572 13.48 14.46 22.31
CA PRO A 572 14.55 14.00 21.40
C PRO A 572 14.33 14.39 19.93
N SER A 573 13.08 14.42 19.46
CA SER A 573 12.72 14.93 18.13
C SER A 573 13.09 16.39 17.89
N ALA A 574 13.13 17.23 18.94
CA ALA A 574 13.54 18.62 18.86
C ALA A 574 15.07 18.79 18.90
N GLU A 575 15.80 17.91 19.58
CA GLU A 575 17.27 17.89 19.56
C GLU A 575 17.82 17.52 18.18
N VAL A 576 17.22 16.52 17.51
CA VAL A 576 17.57 16.20 16.11
C VAL A 576 17.31 17.39 15.18
N ARG A 577 16.20 18.12 15.40
CA ARG A 577 15.90 19.33 14.63
C ARG A 577 16.87 20.47 14.93
N ARG A 578 17.33 20.61 16.17
CA ARG A 578 18.41 21.53 16.55
C ARG A 578 19.70 21.23 15.77
N ASP A 579 20.13 19.97 15.72
CA ASP A 579 21.33 19.58 14.97
C ASP A 579 21.17 19.92 13.48
N ALA A 580 20.04 19.56 12.87
CA ALA A 580 19.74 19.92 11.48
C ALA A 580 19.76 21.44 11.24
N LEU A 581 19.14 22.23 12.13
CA LEU A 581 19.15 23.70 12.05
C LEU A 581 20.55 24.28 12.19
N SER A 582 21.39 23.76 13.08
CA SER A 582 22.76 24.25 13.29
C SER A 582 23.60 24.18 12.01
N ARG A 583 23.29 23.21 11.15
CA ARG A 583 23.97 22.97 9.86
C ARG A 583 23.31 23.70 8.69
N LEU A 584 22.04 24.08 8.81
CA LEU A 584 21.31 24.81 7.77
C LEU A 584 21.42 26.33 7.93
N ILE A 585 21.31 26.85 9.16
CA ILE A 585 21.08 28.27 9.41
C ILE A 585 22.22 29.15 8.89
N GLY A 586 23.48 28.70 9.02
CA GLY A 586 24.66 29.41 8.52
C GLY A 586 24.73 29.56 7.00
N ARG A 587 23.92 28.79 6.25
CA ARG A 587 23.81 28.86 4.78
C ARG A 587 22.63 29.72 4.32
N THR A 588 21.94 30.39 5.24
CA THR A 588 20.75 31.21 4.93
C THR A 588 21.08 32.71 4.90
N ALA A 589 20.23 33.50 4.23
CA ALA A 589 20.36 34.96 4.18
C ALA A 589 20.12 35.66 5.53
N ILE A 590 19.61 34.94 6.54
CA ILE A 590 19.30 35.47 7.88
C ILE A 590 20.31 35.00 8.94
N ALA A 591 21.43 34.40 8.53
CA ALA A 591 22.39 33.77 9.43
C ALA A 591 22.93 34.74 10.51
N ASP A 592 23.20 35.99 10.15
CA ASP A 592 23.69 37.05 11.04
C ASP A 592 22.63 37.57 12.02
N ARG A 593 21.35 37.23 11.78
CA ARG A 593 20.20 37.58 12.63
C ARG A 593 19.76 36.40 13.51
N CYS A 594 20.41 35.24 13.44
CA CYS A 594 19.97 34.03 14.13
C CYS A 594 21.00 33.48 15.11
N THR A 595 20.55 33.16 16.32
CA THR A 595 21.35 32.49 17.36
C THR A 595 20.62 31.25 17.86
N LEU A 596 21.30 30.10 17.82
CA LEU A 596 20.73 28.84 18.29
C LEU A 596 21.08 28.59 19.77
N THR A 597 20.10 28.75 20.65
CA THR A 597 20.19 28.47 22.10
C THR A 597 19.61 27.11 22.40
N ASP A 598 19.87 26.54 23.59
CA ASP A 598 19.43 25.18 24.00
C ASP A 598 18.00 24.82 23.53
N ARG A 599 17.02 25.69 23.82
CA ARG A 599 15.59 25.46 23.53
C ARG A 599 15.01 26.27 22.37
N TYR A 600 15.71 27.33 21.91
CA TYR A 600 15.15 28.31 20.98
C TYR A 600 16.08 28.61 19.82
N LEU A 601 15.48 28.84 18.64
CA LEU A 601 16.08 29.67 17.61
C LEU A 601 15.72 31.13 17.90
N VAL A 602 16.70 31.92 18.32
CA VAL A 602 16.53 33.36 18.57
C VAL A 602 16.75 34.10 17.26
N VAL A 603 15.82 34.96 16.88
CA VAL A 603 15.81 35.72 15.62
C VAL A 603 15.70 37.20 15.94
N ARG A 604 16.70 37.98 15.54
CA ARG A 604 16.69 39.45 15.66
C ARG A 604 16.00 40.07 14.44
N GLY A 605 14.78 40.57 14.62
CA GLY A 605 14.11 41.44 13.66
C GLY A 605 14.53 42.90 13.82
N ASP A 606 13.92 43.79 13.04
CA ASP A 606 14.17 45.24 13.12
C ASP A 606 13.21 45.93 14.13
N LEU A 607 12.07 45.29 14.48
CA LEU A 607 11.11 45.75 15.49
C LEU A 607 11.34 45.09 16.85
N ARG A 608 11.54 43.75 16.91
CA ARG A 608 11.74 42.99 18.15
C ARG A 608 12.71 41.82 17.97
N THR A 609 13.16 41.25 19.08
CA THR A 609 13.81 39.92 19.11
C THR A 609 12.78 38.84 19.40
N TYR A 610 12.85 37.74 18.67
CA TYR A 610 11.89 36.65 18.73
C TYR A 610 12.56 35.34 19.13
N LYS A 611 11.97 34.60 20.06
CA LYS A 611 12.43 33.27 20.50
C LYS A 611 11.47 32.22 19.97
N ILE A 612 11.90 31.45 18.96
CA ILE A 612 11.10 30.37 18.37
C ILE A 612 11.45 29.06 19.08
N HIS A 613 10.51 28.49 19.82
CA HIS A 613 10.73 27.25 20.56
C HIS A 613 10.96 26.07 19.60
N LEU A 614 12.06 25.35 19.78
CA LEU A 614 12.41 24.25 18.88
C LEU A 614 11.45 23.08 19.03
N GLY A 615 10.78 22.89 20.17
CA GLY A 615 9.80 21.82 20.38
C GLY A 615 8.46 22.05 19.69
N SER A 616 7.84 23.21 19.94
CA SER A 616 6.46 23.56 19.56
C SER A 616 6.35 24.51 18.36
N ALA A 617 7.46 25.16 17.98
CA ALA A 617 7.49 26.30 17.06
C ALA A 617 6.72 27.54 17.53
N ASN A 618 6.31 27.60 18.81
CA ASN A 618 5.69 28.80 19.41
C ASN A 618 6.72 29.91 19.59
N ILE A 619 6.26 31.16 19.54
CA ILE A 619 7.13 32.34 19.50
C ILE A 619 6.89 33.18 20.75
N LEU A 620 7.97 33.57 21.40
CA LEU A 620 7.99 34.60 22.45
C LEU A 620 8.69 35.84 21.91
N MET A 621 8.18 37.02 22.26
CA MET A 621 8.79 38.32 21.91
C MET A 621 9.52 38.89 23.12
N GLU A 622 10.77 39.30 22.94
CA GLU A 622 11.50 40.04 23.96
C GLU A 622 11.04 41.51 24.00
N PRO A 623 11.12 42.20 25.16
CA PRO A 623 11.73 41.74 26.43
C PRO A 623 10.76 41.06 27.42
N ASN A 624 9.45 41.06 27.17
CA ASN A 624 8.43 40.61 28.13
C ASN A 624 8.00 39.15 27.95
N ASP A 625 8.60 38.41 27.01
CA ASP A 625 8.19 37.07 26.61
C ASP A 625 6.71 36.99 26.25
N ALA A 626 6.17 38.03 25.62
CA ALA A 626 4.81 38.02 25.11
C ALA A 626 4.68 36.99 23.97
N TYR A 627 3.68 36.12 24.07
CA TYR A 627 3.39 35.11 23.04
C TYR A 627 2.96 35.79 21.73
N LEU A 628 3.57 35.38 20.62
CA LEU A 628 3.20 35.81 19.27
C LEU A 628 2.57 34.65 18.50
N CYS A 629 1.26 34.73 18.26
CA CYS A 629 0.54 33.74 17.46
C CYS A 629 0.67 34.05 15.97
N ILE A 630 1.36 33.16 15.25
CA ILE A 630 1.43 33.17 13.77
C ILE A 630 0.82 31.88 13.25
N VAL A 631 -0.37 32.03 12.65
CA VAL A 631 -1.04 30.96 11.91
C VAL A 631 -0.54 31.01 10.46
N SER A 632 0.65 30.49 10.22
CA SER A 632 1.18 30.41 8.86
C SER A 632 0.42 29.33 8.07
N ALA A 633 -0.08 29.66 6.88
CA ALA A 633 -0.27 28.64 5.85
C ALA A 633 1.12 28.07 5.51
N ARG A 634 1.26 26.75 5.42
CA ARG A 634 2.53 26.09 5.05
C ARG A 634 3.03 26.66 3.71
N SER A 635 3.91 27.64 3.72
CA SER A 635 4.66 28.06 2.54
C SER A 635 5.97 27.28 2.55
N ALA A 636 6.11 26.36 1.59
CA ALA A 636 7.42 25.80 1.29
C ALA A 636 8.33 26.96 0.86
N HIS A 637 9.45 27.16 1.56
CA HIS A 637 10.51 28.00 1.04
C HIS A 637 11.03 27.34 -0.23
N ALA A 638 10.66 27.91 -1.37
CA ALA A 638 11.08 27.41 -2.67
C ALA A 638 12.61 27.54 -2.79
N GLY A 639 13.33 26.46 -2.50
CA GLY A 639 14.75 26.32 -2.79
C GLY A 639 15.66 25.95 -1.62
N LEU A 640 15.19 25.89 -0.37
CA LEU A 640 16.03 25.42 0.74
C LEU A 640 15.92 23.88 0.87
N PHE A 641 17.06 23.18 0.76
CA PHE A 641 17.13 21.75 1.05
C PHE A 641 16.82 21.46 2.52
N LEU A 642 15.95 20.48 2.77
CA LEU A 642 15.67 19.94 4.10
C LEU A 642 15.99 18.44 4.11
N PRO A 643 16.80 17.96 5.08
CA PRO A 643 17.20 16.55 5.12
C PRO A 643 16.02 15.61 5.43
N PHE A 644 14.94 16.13 6.02
CA PHE A 644 13.71 15.40 6.34
C PHE A 644 12.52 16.36 6.53
N GLU A 645 11.30 15.85 6.38
CA GLU A 645 10.03 16.58 6.56
C GLU A 645 8.93 15.67 7.12
N GLU A 646 9.20 14.95 8.21
CA GLU A 646 8.26 13.96 8.78
C GLU A 646 7.08 14.62 9.52
N ASP A 647 7.32 15.73 10.25
CA ASP A 647 6.30 16.46 11.03
C ASP A 647 6.02 17.89 10.50
N GLY A 648 6.74 18.33 9.47
CA GLY A 648 6.66 19.68 8.90
C GLY A 648 7.20 20.79 9.82
N ARG A 649 7.74 20.44 11.00
CA ARG A 649 8.05 21.42 12.04
C ARG A 649 9.36 22.16 11.77
N LEU A 650 10.32 21.49 11.15
CA LEU A 650 11.57 22.12 10.73
C LEU A 650 11.31 23.26 9.71
N ALA A 651 10.50 22.99 8.67
CA ALA A 651 10.08 24.03 7.74
C ALA A 651 9.25 25.13 8.40
N LEU A 652 8.38 24.80 9.35
CA LEU A 652 7.59 25.81 10.09
C LEU A 652 8.49 26.76 10.88
N ILE A 653 9.49 26.23 11.60
CA ILE A 653 10.47 27.05 12.35
C ILE A 653 11.22 27.97 11.40
N LEU A 654 11.70 27.45 10.26
CA LEU A 654 12.39 28.25 9.24
C LEU A 654 11.46 29.30 8.62
N SER A 655 10.21 28.96 8.30
CA SER A 655 9.19 29.91 7.82
C SER A 655 8.99 31.07 8.76
N LYS A 656 8.84 30.79 10.06
CA LYS A 656 8.72 31.81 11.08
C LYS A 656 10.00 32.64 11.19
N ALA A 657 11.17 32.01 11.17
CA ALA A 657 12.44 32.71 11.25
C ALA A 657 12.65 33.71 10.09
N PHE A 658 12.40 33.30 8.84
CA PHE A 658 12.51 34.20 7.69
C PHE A 658 11.49 35.35 7.73
N LEU A 659 10.26 35.07 8.14
CA LEU A 659 9.22 36.10 8.28
C LEU A 659 9.62 37.14 9.35
N LEU A 660 10.07 36.68 10.52
CA LEU A 660 10.40 37.50 11.67
C LEU A 660 11.73 38.24 11.52
N ALA A 661 12.68 37.67 10.78
CA ALA A 661 13.91 38.36 10.42
C ALA A 661 13.66 39.60 9.52
N ASN A 662 12.47 39.73 8.91
CA ASN A 662 12.06 40.88 8.12
C ASN A 662 10.71 41.44 8.62
N ASP A 663 10.60 41.60 9.94
CA ASP A 663 9.35 41.95 10.64
C ASP A 663 8.71 43.27 10.18
N THR A 664 9.49 44.24 9.71
CA THR A 664 8.99 45.51 9.14
C THR A 664 8.22 45.34 7.83
N ALA A 665 8.47 44.26 7.09
CA ALA A 665 7.77 43.94 5.84
C ALA A 665 6.46 43.16 6.05
N ILE A 666 6.12 42.81 7.30
CA ILE A 666 4.90 42.07 7.62
C ILE A 666 3.69 43.00 7.47
N THR A 667 2.79 42.69 6.55
CA THR A 667 1.57 43.48 6.30
C THR A 667 0.31 42.87 6.91
N ASP A 668 0.36 41.64 7.43
CA ASP A 668 -0.80 40.94 7.97
C ASP A 668 -1.32 41.61 9.26
N PRO A 669 -2.55 42.17 9.27
CA PRO A 669 -3.12 42.83 10.44
C PRO A 669 -3.28 41.93 11.67
N SER A 670 -3.35 40.60 11.53
CA SER A 670 -3.39 39.71 12.69
C SER A 670 -2.04 39.60 13.39
N ILE A 671 -0.94 39.81 12.67
CA ILE A 671 0.43 39.75 13.21
C ILE A 671 0.87 41.14 13.68
N THR A 672 0.68 42.18 12.85
CA THR A 672 1.17 43.53 13.15
C THR A 672 0.56 44.12 14.43
N ARG A 673 -0.72 43.83 14.72
CA ARG A 673 -1.36 44.22 15.99
C ARG A 673 -0.68 43.61 17.22
N GLN A 674 -0.25 42.34 17.13
CA GLN A 674 0.45 41.66 18.23
C GLN A 674 1.86 42.23 18.43
N LEU A 675 2.56 42.62 17.35
CA LEU A 675 3.90 43.24 17.44
C LEU A 675 3.90 44.62 18.11
N GLN A 676 2.78 45.33 18.04
CA GLN A 676 2.60 46.65 18.65
C GLN A 676 2.22 46.60 20.13
N THR A 677 1.88 45.40 20.65
CA THR A 677 1.50 45.16 22.05
C THR A 677 2.73 44.78 22.86
#